data_AF-A0A4U8TG34-F1
#
_entry.id   AF-A0A4U8TG34-F1
#
_cell.length_a   1.000
_cell.length_b   1.000
_cell.length_c   1.000
_cell.angle_alpha   90.00
_cell.angle_beta   90.00
_cell.angle_gamma   90.00
#
_symmetry.space_group_name_H-M   'P 1'
#
loop_
_entity.id
_entity.type
_entity.pdbx_description
1 polymer ?
#
loop_
_entity_poly.entity_id
_entity_poly.type
_entity_poly.pdbx_seq_one_letter_code
_entity_poly.pdbx_strand_id
1 'polypeptide(L)'
;MIIQSQDVWDVILETYSGLILFYEGFKPNNIGHASNKHLAICMSDNRQEILQSNDTICLTEQNKSLALEKMGFSTLEANKIYKDTYGYLDLISIHPKLKPIDNNALHQLEQLLNKDKRIYCFLFLSGAWDSGCDGDRKFLEALSRKPYADLRIYIDNISNIIFLEMINSCHKILLKKPVIDCFLETSCISNEDFWRNVKEVFSEKDKISKEEQPIISNSCFSYSSVLRKELADTLIILAIQSWQDRVDAIVDEVTSKIVFFSLRDVLHLFAEASPGIVIARFKLLLSNDSERKLLERFFKKDKYMFVDNSHVLFNALKIIVWNELYFSEVVEILVEMAKIKFCTQGCLATLHHLFIGWFNITSTPHNKRIDILEKLYPDHSEIIWNVLCRIFPSGFAISSVLFIPKYRDWCDQIDFNSRDLPEGYFEYIERTSKLVLQYTDSLEKCIDCVSTLFLGVDNKCYLGFIDKLEEFLLNATKQKRFEIKQKIAKQIENARKFDWKIPDECLRKMQKLVENIHFNNPVYEKLDFFREYYWDKKEAEEAYAMCLQIIRDMYHAEKNREIFILIGKSNSLVCSEIGKILYEIDCLKFKPIMLKWLVSDKENKKICANNFFLHNIDKFLQNEKELEALTAQQRVELFKIGGLNDVKLRILQEQKTDEQKTILGAFSCQ
;
A
#
# COMPACT_ATOMS: atom_id res chain seq x y z
N MET A 1 -37.48 10.12 -9.64
CA MET A 1 -38.85 10.54 -9.26
C MET A 1 -39.66 9.29 -8.97
N ILE A 2 -40.26 9.19 -7.77
CA ILE A 2 -41.12 8.06 -7.39
C ILE A 2 -42.55 8.36 -7.80
N ILE A 3 -43.16 7.46 -8.56
CA ILE A 3 -44.50 7.55 -9.11
C ILE A 3 -45.34 6.45 -8.47
N GLN A 4 -46.50 6.82 -7.94
CA GLN A 4 -47.38 5.90 -7.21
C GLN A 4 -48.77 5.76 -7.87
N SER A 5 -48.98 6.39 -9.03
CA SER A 5 -50.24 6.31 -9.77
C SER A 5 -50.05 6.42 -11.28
N GLN A 6 -50.98 5.83 -12.03
CA GLN A 6 -50.99 5.85 -13.51
C GLN A 6 -51.17 7.27 -14.06
N ASP A 7 -52.01 8.09 -13.43
CA ASP A 7 -52.29 9.45 -13.93
C ASP A 7 -51.03 10.34 -13.92
N VAL A 8 -50.21 10.22 -12.87
CA VAL A 8 -48.94 10.96 -12.75
C VAL A 8 -47.91 10.43 -13.74
N TRP A 9 -47.90 9.12 -13.99
CA TRP A 9 -47.05 8.48 -14.98
C TRP A 9 -47.31 9.05 -16.39
N ASP A 10 -48.57 9.09 -16.81
CA ASP A 10 -48.94 9.53 -18.15
C ASP A 10 -48.62 11.03 -18.37
N VAL A 11 -48.85 11.87 -17.36
CA VAL A 11 -48.47 13.30 -17.41
C VAL A 11 -46.95 13.50 -17.55
N ILE A 12 -46.15 12.72 -16.83
CA ILE A 12 -44.69 12.81 -16.88
C ILE A 12 -44.15 12.38 -18.25
N LEU A 13 -44.74 11.34 -18.85
CA LEU A 13 -44.35 10.84 -20.17
C LEU A 13 -44.59 11.84 -21.31
N GLU A 14 -45.62 12.67 -21.18
CA GLU A 14 -45.92 13.71 -22.17
C GLU A 14 -45.05 14.96 -22.00
N THR A 15 -44.66 15.26 -20.76
CA THR A 15 -44.10 16.58 -20.41
C THR A 15 -42.57 16.62 -20.39
N TYR A 16 -41.90 15.51 -20.09
CA TYR A 16 -40.45 15.50 -19.84
C TYR A 16 -39.70 14.44 -20.66
N SER A 17 -38.36 14.48 -20.65
CA SER A 17 -37.49 13.46 -21.24
C SER A 17 -36.19 13.32 -20.43
N GLY A 18 -35.59 12.13 -20.39
CA GLY A 18 -34.31 11.87 -19.72
C GLY A 18 -34.40 11.70 -18.20
N LEU A 19 -35.59 11.45 -17.67
CA LEU A 19 -35.79 11.23 -16.23
C LEU A 19 -35.61 9.76 -15.83
N ILE A 20 -35.26 9.54 -14.56
CA ILE A 20 -35.31 8.24 -13.91
C ILE A 20 -36.63 8.14 -13.13
N LEU A 21 -37.49 7.21 -13.55
CA LEU A 21 -38.84 7.00 -13.03
C LEU A 21 -38.87 5.71 -12.21
N PHE A 22 -39.09 5.84 -10.90
CA PHE A 22 -39.36 4.71 -10.01
C PHE A 22 -40.87 4.57 -9.90
N TYR A 23 -41.43 3.38 -10.13
CA TYR A 23 -42.87 3.15 -9.88
C TYR A 23 -43.07 2.06 -8.84
N GLU A 24 -43.99 2.29 -7.92
CA GLU A 24 -44.25 1.44 -6.75
C GLU A 24 -45.75 1.22 -6.56
N GLY A 25 -46.13 -0.03 -6.29
CA GLY A 25 -47.51 -0.38 -5.94
C GLY A 25 -48.50 -0.45 -7.12
N PHE A 26 -48.05 -0.19 -8.36
CA PHE A 26 -48.86 -0.37 -9.57
C PHE A 26 -47.98 -0.74 -10.78
N LYS A 27 -48.58 -1.25 -11.86
CA LYS A 27 -47.89 -1.52 -13.12
C LYS A 27 -48.28 -0.46 -14.16
N PRO A 28 -47.36 0.42 -14.59
CA PRO A 28 -47.71 1.45 -15.53
C PRO A 28 -48.14 0.92 -16.90
N ASN A 29 -49.13 1.56 -17.52
CA ASN A 29 -49.38 1.39 -18.94
C ASN A 29 -48.29 2.13 -19.75
N ASN A 30 -47.95 1.62 -20.94
CA ASN A 30 -46.98 2.24 -21.86
C ASN A 30 -45.50 2.27 -21.38
N ILE A 31 -45.07 1.32 -20.55
CA ILE A 31 -43.66 1.20 -20.11
C ILE A 31 -42.68 1.17 -21.29
N GLY A 32 -43.02 0.51 -22.39
CA GLY A 32 -42.18 0.50 -23.60
C GLY A 32 -42.07 1.86 -24.30
N HIS A 33 -43.05 2.75 -24.14
CA HIS A 33 -42.93 4.14 -24.60
C HIS A 33 -42.06 4.96 -23.64
N ALA A 34 -42.21 4.72 -22.34
CA ALA A 34 -41.41 5.34 -21.30
C ALA A 34 -39.93 5.02 -21.44
N SER A 35 -39.57 3.74 -21.64
CA SER A 35 -38.18 3.27 -21.73
C SER A 35 -37.40 3.86 -22.91
N ASN A 36 -38.10 4.34 -23.95
CA ASN A 36 -37.49 5.02 -25.08
C ASN A 36 -37.07 6.48 -24.78
N LYS A 37 -37.63 7.09 -23.73
CA LYS A 37 -37.38 8.50 -23.36
C LYS A 37 -36.84 8.67 -21.93
N HIS A 38 -37.02 7.68 -21.08
CA HIS A 38 -36.77 7.71 -19.64
C HIS A 38 -36.21 6.35 -19.19
N LEU A 39 -35.54 6.31 -18.04
CA LEU A 39 -35.17 5.07 -17.40
C LEU A 39 -36.26 4.66 -16.39
N ALA A 40 -36.98 3.57 -16.66
CA ALA A 40 -38.05 3.05 -15.81
C ALA A 40 -37.55 1.94 -14.86
N ILE A 41 -37.82 2.09 -13.57
CA ILE A 41 -37.38 1.18 -12.50
C ILE A 41 -38.59 0.69 -11.71
N CYS A 42 -38.71 -0.64 -11.59
CA CYS A 42 -39.80 -1.31 -10.87
C CYS A 42 -39.40 -1.59 -9.42
N MET A 43 -40.29 -1.20 -8.48
CA MET A 43 -40.16 -1.51 -7.05
C MET A 43 -40.98 -2.75 -6.70
N SER A 44 -40.34 -3.83 -6.25
CA SER A 44 -41.03 -5.05 -5.79
C SER A 44 -40.33 -5.68 -4.59
N ASP A 45 -41.09 -5.92 -3.52
CA ASP A 45 -40.65 -6.69 -2.35
C ASP A 45 -40.67 -8.21 -2.59
N ASN A 46 -41.26 -8.66 -3.70
CA ASN A 46 -41.49 -10.08 -3.97
C ASN A 46 -40.56 -10.63 -5.05
N ARG A 47 -39.77 -11.65 -4.68
CA ARG A 47 -38.84 -12.37 -5.58
C ARG A 47 -39.52 -13.12 -6.75
N GLN A 48 -40.84 -13.24 -6.76
CA GLN A 48 -41.56 -14.13 -7.68
C GLN A 48 -42.04 -13.49 -8.98
N GLU A 49 -42.02 -12.15 -9.11
CA GLU A 49 -42.34 -11.48 -10.39
C GLU A 49 -41.06 -11.12 -11.16
N ILE A 50 -40.25 -12.13 -11.48
CA ILE A 50 -39.26 -12.03 -12.54
C ILE A 50 -39.99 -12.36 -13.85
N LEU A 51 -40.72 -11.38 -14.39
CA LEU A 51 -41.18 -11.46 -15.77
C LEU A 51 -40.16 -10.77 -16.67
N GLN A 52 -39.66 -11.57 -17.62
CA GLN A 52 -38.71 -11.20 -18.66
C GLN A 52 -39.31 -10.10 -19.55
N SER A 53 -39.01 -8.84 -19.23
CA SER A 53 -38.96 -7.76 -20.23
C SER A 53 -37.60 -7.09 -20.15
N ASN A 54 -36.89 -7.07 -21.28
CA ASN A 54 -35.51 -6.57 -21.37
C ASN A 54 -35.36 -5.07 -21.06
N ASP A 55 -36.47 -4.34 -20.89
CA ASP A 55 -36.49 -2.88 -20.78
C ASP A 55 -36.84 -2.37 -19.36
N THR A 56 -36.90 -3.26 -18.36
CA THR A 56 -37.24 -2.92 -16.97
C THR A 56 -36.22 -3.47 -15.98
N ILE A 57 -35.66 -2.61 -15.12
CA ILE A 57 -34.79 -3.02 -14.00
C ILE A 57 -35.66 -3.23 -12.76
N CYS A 58 -35.71 -4.47 -12.25
CA CYS A 58 -36.35 -4.80 -10.97
C CYS A 58 -35.34 -4.72 -9.82
N LEU A 59 -35.65 -3.92 -8.79
CA LEU A 59 -34.82 -3.78 -7.60
C LEU A 59 -35.22 -4.79 -6.52
N THR A 60 -34.44 -5.86 -6.34
CA THR A 60 -34.44 -6.65 -5.10
C THR A 60 -33.37 -6.13 -4.15
N GLU A 61 -33.52 -6.34 -2.83
CA GLU A 61 -32.55 -5.91 -1.80
C GLU A 61 -31.08 -6.22 -2.14
N GLN A 62 -30.82 -7.37 -2.78
CA GLN A 62 -29.46 -7.84 -3.09
C GLN A 62 -28.87 -7.26 -4.39
N ASN A 63 -29.66 -6.58 -5.24
CA ASN A 63 -29.21 -6.11 -6.57
C ASN A 63 -29.15 -4.58 -6.72
N LYS A 64 -29.27 -3.82 -5.61
CA LYS A 64 -29.31 -2.34 -5.64
C LYS A 64 -27.99 -1.73 -6.15
N SER A 65 -26.83 -2.31 -5.85
CA SER A 65 -25.54 -1.87 -6.41
C SER A 65 -25.45 -2.12 -7.91
N LEU A 66 -25.87 -3.31 -8.38
CA LEU A 66 -25.91 -3.65 -9.80
C LEU A 66 -26.86 -2.72 -10.59
N ALA A 67 -27.95 -2.29 -9.97
CA ALA A 67 -28.85 -1.33 -10.59
C ALA A 67 -28.21 0.06 -10.71
N LEU A 68 -27.49 0.54 -9.69
CA LEU A 68 -26.72 1.77 -9.78
C LEU A 68 -25.63 1.68 -10.85
N GLU A 69 -24.98 0.52 -11.02
CA GLU A 69 -24.05 0.31 -12.14
C GLU A 69 -24.74 0.41 -13.50
N LYS A 70 -25.93 -0.19 -13.65
CA LYS A 70 -26.76 -0.05 -14.85
C LYS A 70 -27.24 1.39 -15.10
N MET A 71 -27.30 2.21 -14.05
CA MET A 71 -27.60 3.66 -14.16
C MET A 71 -26.38 4.49 -14.59
N GLY A 72 -25.22 3.87 -14.81
CA GLY A 72 -24.01 4.53 -15.29
C GLY A 72 -23.02 4.92 -14.20
N PHE A 73 -23.26 4.53 -12.94
CA PHE A 73 -22.25 4.68 -11.88
C PHE A 73 -21.18 3.60 -12.02
N SER A 74 -19.93 3.93 -11.66
CA SER A 74 -18.90 2.90 -11.54
C SER A 74 -19.23 1.95 -10.37
N THR A 75 -18.69 0.73 -10.40
CA THR A 75 -18.84 -0.24 -9.30
C THR A 75 -18.44 0.34 -7.93
N LEU A 76 -17.42 1.19 -7.89
CA LEU A 76 -16.98 1.85 -6.67
C LEU A 76 -18.02 2.86 -6.17
N GLU A 77 -18.59 3.67 -7.08
CA GLU A 77 -19.63 4.66 -6.74
C GLU A 77 -20.93 3.97 -6.34
N ALA A 78 -21.37 2.94 -7.07
CA ALA A 78 -22.54 2.16 -6.75
C ALA A 78 -22.45 1.53 -5.36
N ASN A 79 -21.30 0.91 -5.04
CA ASN A 79 -21.05 0.36 -3.71
C ASN A 79 -20.98 1.44 -2.63
N LYS A 80 -20.43 2.62 -2.94
CA LYS A 80 -20.40 3.76 -2.01
C LYS A 80 -21.81 4.26 -1.70
N ILE A 81 -22.63 4.52 -2.71
CA ILE A 81 -24.04 4.93 -2.56
C ILE A 81 -24.81 3.91 -1.75
N TYR A 82 -24.66 2.62 -2.06
CA TYR A 82 -25.31 1.55 -1.31
C TYR A 82 -24.88 1.53 0.16
N LYS A 83 -23.58 1.67 0.44
CA LYS A 83 -23.05 1.69 1.80
C LYS A 83 -23.47 2.92 2.60
N ASP A 84 -23.58 4.07 1.93
CA ASP A 84 -23.94 5.35 2.57
C ASP A 84 -25.46 5.43 2.88
N THR A 85 -26.28 4.71 2.11
CA THR A 85 -27.74 4.70 2.22
C THR A 85 -28.30 3.41 2.79
N TYR A 86 -27.48 2.38 3.00
CA TYR A 86 -27.91 1.01 3.32
C TYR A 86 -28.96 0.43 2.33
N GLY A 87 -29.04 1.01 1.13
CA GLY A 87 -30.03 0.65 0.14
C GLY A 87 -31.43 1.24 0.39
N TYR A 88 -31.62 2.14 1.36
CA TYR A 88 -32.89 2.87 1.54
C TYR A 88 -33.10 3.82 0.36
N LEU A 89 -34.22 3.65 -0.35
CA LEU A 89 -34.46 4.34 -1.62
C LEU A 89 -34.66 5.84 -1.45
N ASP A 90 -35.38 6.23 -0.41
CA ASP A 90 -35.58 7.62 -0.02
C ASP A 90 -34.26 8.31 0.36
N LEU A 91 -33.24 7.55 0.79
CA LEU A 91 -31.89 8.06 1.01
C LEU A 91 -31.06 8.05 -0.28
N ILE A 92 -31.22 7.03 -1.12
CA ILE A 92 -30.62 7.01 -2.46
C ILE A 92 -31.05 8.24 -3.25
N SER A 93 -32.34 8.60 -3.23
CA SER A 93 -32.88 9.74 -3.98
C SER A 93 -32.33 11.11 -3.55
N ILE A 94 -31.77 11.21 -2.34
CA ILE A 94 -31.11 12.42 -1.82
C ILE A 94 -29.59 12.29 -1.71
N HIS A 95 -29.01 11.19 -2.20
CA HIS A 95 -27.58 10.99 -2.15
C HIS A 95 -26.86 12.02 -3.05
N PRO A 96 -25.78 12.70 -2.60
CA PRO A 96 -25.14 13.81 -3.34
C PRO A 96 -24.67 13.50 -4.77
N LYS A 97 -24.39 12.23 -5.06
CA LYS A 97 -23.99 11.74 -6.40
C LYS A 97 -25.18 11.56 -7.36
N LEU A 98 -26.41 11.58 -6.88
CA LEU A 98 -27.63 11.51 -7.69
C LEU A 98 -28.18 12.93 -7.88
N LYS A 99 -28.30 13.35 -9.15
CA LYS A 99 -28.89 14.64 -9.54
C LYS A 99 -29.98 14.41 -10.59
N PRO A 100 -31.12 15.13 -10.53
CA PRO A 100 -31.53 16.06 -9.47
C PRO A 100 -31.95 15.34 -8.18
N ILE A 101 -31.75 16.00 -7.03
CA ILE A 101 -32.07 15.48 -5.69
C ILE A 101 -33.59 15.60 -5.44
N ASP A 102 -34.23 14.53 -4.95
CA ASP A 102 -35.65 14.52 -4.56
C ASP A 102 -35.82 14.96 -3.10
N ASN A 103 -36.32 16.18 -2.88
CA ASN A 103 -36.33 16.80 -1.54
C ASN A 103 -37.38 16.23 -0.56
N ASN A 104 -38.19 15.23 -0.91
CA ASN A 104 -39.26 14.75 -0.03
C ASN A 104 -38.76 14.27 1.35
N ALA A 105 -37.68 13.48 1.38
CA ALA A 105 -37.08 13.01 2.63
C ALA A 105 -36.47 14.17 3.45
N LEU A 106 -35.87 15.15 2.77
CA LEU A 106 -35.33 16.35 3.42
C LEU A 106 -36.44 17.24 4.00
N HIS A 107 -37.59 17.33 3.35
CA HIS A 107 -38.73 18.07 3.87
C HIS A 107 -39.32 17.42 5.14
N GLN A 108 -39.40 16.10 5.20
CA GLN A 108 -39.78 15.38 6.44
C GLN A 108 -38.79 15.65 7.57
N LEU A 109 -37.49 15.66 7.24
CA LEU A 109 -36.44 16.03 8.18
C LEU A 109 -36.62 17.47 8.68
N GLU A 110 -36.84 18.45 7.81
CA GLU A 110 -37.08 19.85 8.20
C GLU A 110 -38.28 20.00 9.14
N GLN A 111 -39.38 19.29 8.87
CA GLN A 111 -40.54 19.27 9.77
C GLN A 111 -40.20 18.70 11.14
N LEU A 112 -39.39 17.63 11.20
CA LEU A 112 -38.94 17.06 12.45
C LEU A 112 -38.05 18.06 13.22
N LEU A 113 -37.08 18.66 12.52
CA LEU A 113 -36.16 19.64 13.08
C LEU A 113 -36.92 20.82 13.70
N ASN A 114 -37.97 21.31 13.04
CA ASN A 114 -38.77 22.43 13.54
C ASN A 114 -39.46 22.19 14.90
N LYS A 115 -39.60 20.94 15.35
CA LYS A 115 -40.17 20.62 16.68
C LYS A 115 -39.21 20.96 17.82
N ASP A 116 -37.91 20.68 17.65
CA ASP A 116 -36.88 20.92 18.66
C ASP A 116 -35.48 20.97 18.02
N LYS A 117 -35.21 22.06 17.29
CA LYS A 117 -34.00 22.20 16.45
C LYS A 117 -32.72 21.93 17.21
N ARG A 118 -32.64 22.35 18.47
CA ARG A 118 -31.42 22.25 19.28
C ARG A 118 -31.06 20.80 19.58
N ILE A 119 -32.02 20.00 20.05
CA ILE A 119 -31.73 18.60 20.44
C ILE A 119 -31.45 17.75 19.20
N TYR A 120 -32.27 17.89 18.15
CA TYR A 120 -32.03 17.16 16.91
C TYR A 120 -30.68 17.52 16.29
N CYS A 121 -30.32 18.80 16.25
CA CYS A 121 -29.02 19.23 15.73
C CYS A 121 -27.86 18.54 16.46
N PHE A 122 -27.88 18.46 17.79
CA PHE A 122 -26.81 17.78 18.54
C PHE A 122 -26.77 16.26 18.32
N LEU A 123 -27.92 15.60 18.17
CA LEU A 123 -27.96 14.17 17.81
C LEU A 123 -27.36 13.94 16.41
N PHE A 124 -27.70 14.79 15.44
CA PHE A 124 -27.15 14.70 14.09
C PHE A 124 -25.66 15.04 14.02
N LEU A 125 -25.21 16.08 14.74
CA LEU A 125 -23.79 16.46 14.84
C LEU A 125 -22.94 15.36 15.50
N SER A 126 -23.52 14.57 16.39
CA SER A 126 -22.84 13.41 17.00
C SER A 126 -22.53 12.33 15.96
N GLY A 127 -23.41 12.16 14.96
CA GLY A 127 -23.24 11.25 13.84
C GLY A 127 -23.46 9.78 14.19
N ALA A 128 -22.80 9.25 15.21
CA ALA A 128 -23.10 7.94 15.75
C ALA A 128 -22.66 7.83 17.20
N TRP A 129 -23.24 6.89 17.94
CA TRP A 129 -22.88 6.62 19.33
C TRP A 129 -23.26 5.20 19.74
N ASP A 130 -22.62 4.70 20.79
CA ASP A 130 -22.96 3.43 21.43
C ASP A 130 -23.72 3.69 22.74
N SER A 131 -25.00 3.34 22.77
CA SER A 131 -25.86 3.44 23.96
C SER A 131 -25.42 2.56 25.14
N GLY A 132 -24.61 1.52 24.87
CA GLY A 132 -23.96 0.71 25.88
C GLY A 132 -22.73 1.38 26.51
N CYS A 133 -22.18 2.40 25.86
CA CYS A 133 -21.04 3.17 26.34
C CYS A 133 -21.49 4.34 27.21
N ASP A 134 -21.00 4.39 28.46
CA ASP A 134 -21.38 5.45 29.41
C ASP A 134 -20.87 6.84 29.01
N GLY A 135 -19.66 6.91 28.41
CA GLY A 135 -19.10 8.18 27.93
C GLY A 135 -19.94 8.78 26.80
N ASP A 136 -20.41 7.96 25.87
CA ASP A 136 -21.26 8.39 24.76
C ASP A 136 -22.61 8.94 25.27
N ARG A 137 -23.23 8.27 26.24
CA ARG A 137 -24.46 8.78 26.86
C ARG A 137 -24.22 10.13 27.54
N LYS A 138 -23.16 10.24 28.34
CA LYS A 138 -22.80 11.50 29.02
C LYS A 138 -22.53 12.64 28.05
N PHE A 139 -21.90 12.36 26.91
CA PHE A 139 -21.68 13.35 25.86
C PHE A 139 -23.01 13.90 25.33
N LEU A 140 -23.96 13.02 25.01
CA LEU A 140 -25.28 13.42 24.53
C LEU A 140 -26.10 14.16 25.60
N GLU A 141 -26.03 13.72 26.85
CA GLU A 141 -26.67 14.39 27.99
C GLU A 141 -26.10 15.80 28.21
N ALA A 142 -24.80 15.97 28.08
CA ALA A 142 -24.14 17.28 28.22
C ALA A 142 -24.56 18.28 27.13
N LEU A 143 -24.68 17.83 25.88
CA LEU A 143 -25.12 18.67 24.76
C LEU A 143 -26.60 19.03 24.85
N SER A 144 -27.44 18.03 25.08
CA SER A 144 -28.91 18.18 25.13
C SER A 144 -29.41 18.83 26.41
N ARG A 145 -28.62 18.78 27.49
CA ARG A 145 -29.03 19.12 28.87
C ARG A 145 -30.24 18.31 29.35
N LYS A 146 -30.38 17.08 28.86
CA LYS A 146 -31.42 16.12 29.26
C LYS A 146 -30.79 14.76 29.58
N PRO A 147 -31.37 13.98 30.51
CA PRO A 147 -31.00 12.58 30.70
C PRO A 147 -31.17 11.77 29.42
N TYR A 148 -30.32 10.77 29.20
CA TYR A 148 -30.36 9.93 27.99
C TYR A 148 -31.70 9.19 27.83
N ALA A 149 -32.36 8.86 28.95
CA ALA A 149 -33.70 8.27 28.94
C ALA A 149 -34.72 9.14 28.20
N ASP A 150 -34.65 10.46 28.36
CA ASP A 150 -35.56 11.42 27.74
C ASP A 150 -35.21 11.66 26.26
N LEU A 151 -33.97 11.35 25.85
CA LEU A 151 -33.53 11.45 24.47
C LEU A 151 -34.10 10.33 23.59
N ARG A 152 -34.56 9.21 24.17
CA ARG A 152 -35.12 8.08 23.42
C ARG A 152 -36.28 8.49 22.50
N ILE A 153 -37.15 9.39 22.96
CA ILE A 153 -38.26 9.90 22.15
C ILE A 153 -37.74 10.60 20.88
N TYR A 154 -36.64 11.34 20.98
CA TYR A 154 -36.02 12.02 19.85
C TYR A 154 -35.35 11.02 18.90
N ILE A 155 -34.67 10.02 19.45
CA ILE A 155 -34.01 8.94 18.72
C ILE A 155 -35.04 8.13 17.91
N ASP A 156 -36.14 7.72 18.55
CA ASP A 156 -37.24 6.99 17.93
C ASP A 156 -37.87 7.81 16.80
N ASN A 157 -38.05 9.12 17.01
CA ASN A 157 -38.56 10.01 15.97
C ASN A 157 -37.64 10.11 14.73
N ILE A 158 -36.31 10.09 14.92
CA ILE A 158 -35.36 10.07 13.78
C ILE A 158 -35.42 8.70 13.07
N SER A 159 -35.49 7.61 13.84
CA SER A 159 -35.60 6.25 13.27
C SER A 159 -36.86 6.09 12.41
N ASN A 160 -37.97 6.71 12.81
CA ASN A 160 -39.23 6.67 12.05
C ASN A 160 -39.15 7.40 10.71
N ILE A 161 -38.21 8.35 10.56
CA ILE A 161 -37.95 9.05 9.29
C ILE A 161 -36.66 8.53 8.62
N ILE A 162 -36.26 7.27 8.88
CA ILE A 162 -35.20 6.51 8.18
C ILE A 162 -33.76 7.09 8.21
N PHE A 163 -33.51 8.21 8.89
CA PHE A 163 -32.16 8.82 8.98
C PHE A 163 -31.28 8.19 10.06
N LEU A 164 -31.77 7.18 10.79
CA LEU A 164 -31.04 6.51 11.85
C LEU A 164 -31.11 4.99 11.66
N GLU A 165 -29.94 4.36 11.61
CA GLU A 165 -29.78 2.92 11.64
C GLU A 165 -29.31 2.47 13.03
N MET A 166 -29.89 1.37 13.53
CA MET A 166 -29.48 0.76 14.79
C MET A 166 -28.93 -0.65 14.58
N ILE A 167 -27.67 -0.85 14.95
CA ILE A 167 -27.02 -2.16 14.93
C ILE A 167 -26.55 -2.46 16.36
N ASN A 168 -27.21 -3.42 17.01
CA ASN A 168 -27.04 -3.72 18.44
C ASN A 168 -27.29 -2.46 19.30
N SER A 169 -26.29 -2.00 20.06
CA SER A 169 -26.36 -0.78 20.87
C SER A 169 -25.85 0.47 20.13
N CYS A 170 -25.33 0.32 18.91
CA CYS A 170 -24.77 1.39 18.11
C CYS A 170 -25.86 2.04 17.25
N HIS A 171 -25.95 3.36 17.35
CA HIS A 171 -26.87 4.22 16.63
C HIS A 171 -26.05 5.01 15.60
N LYS A 172 -26.44 5.02 14.32
CA LYS A 172 -25.71 5.73 13.26
C LYS A 172 -26.65 6.54 12.38
N ILE A 173 -26.33 7.83 12.24
CA ILE A 173 -26.99 8.75 11.33
C ILE A 173 -26.57 8.45 9.90
N LEU A 174 -27.55 8.27 9.02
CA LEU A 174 -27.36 8.08 7.59
C LEU A 174 -27.32 9.42 6.87
N LEU A 175 -26.59 9.49 5.74
CA LEU A 175 -26.45 10.70 4.91
C LEU A 175 -26.10 11.97 5.69
N LYS A 176 -25.11 11.85 6.56
CA LYS A 176 -24.68 12.88 7.49
C LYS A 176 -24.42 14.26 6.85
N LYS A 177 -23.77 14.32 5.69
CA LYS A 177 -23.45 15.59 5.02
C LYS A 177 -24.72 16.35 4.58
N PRO A 178 -25.62 15.76 3.76
CA PRO A 178 -26.92 16.36 3.46
C PRO A 178 -27.70 16.80 4.71
N VAL A 179 -27.68 15.99 5.77
CA VAL A 179 -28.37 16.31 7.01
C VAL A 179 -27.74 17.52 7.71
N ILE A 180 -26.41 17.62 7.74
CA ILE A 180 -25.69 18.78 8.27
C ILE A 180 -25.97 20.05 7.48
N ASP A 181 -26.05 19.95 6.15
CA ASP A 181 -26.39 21.09 5.30
C ASP A 181 -27.74 21.73 5.73
N CYS A 182 -28.73 20.94 6.17
CA CYS A 182 -30.03 21.43 6.64
C CYS A 182 -29.98 22.30 7.90
N PHE A 183 -28.88 22.29 8.67
CA PHE A 183 -28.78 23.04 9.93
C PHE A 183 -27.66 24.08 9.96
N LEU A 184 -27.06 24.41 8.82
CA LEU A 184 -26.04 25.45 8.70
C LEU A 184 -26.53 26.84 9.12
N GLU A 185 -27.81 27.15 8.92
CA GLU A 185 -28.42 28.41 9.34
C GLU A 185 -28.76 28.45 10.84
N THR A 186 -28.52 27.35 11.57
CA THR A 186 -28.93 27.22 12.98
C THR A 186 -27.82 27.70 13.92
N SER A 187 -28.19 28.45 14.96
CA SER A 187 -27.29 28.92 16.04
C SER A 187 -26.63 27.80 16.87
N CYS A 188 -26.86 26.53 16.53
CA CYS A 188 -26.36 25.38 17.27
C CYS A 188 -24.88 25.13 17.03
N ILE A 189 -24.36 25.39 15.82
CA ILE A 189 -22.92 25.24 15.51
C ILE A 189 -22.11 26.35 16.18
N SER A 190 -22.70 27.53 16.38
CA SER A 190 -22.11 28.62 17.16
C SER A 190 -22.09 28.35 18.68
N ASN A 191 -22.65 27.23 19.14
CA ASN A 191 -22.73 26.93 20.57
C ASN A 191 -21.36 26.46 21.10
N GLU A 192 -20.79 27.24 22.02
CA GLU A 192 -19.53 26.93 22.70
C GLU A 192 -19.57 25.59 23.48
N ASP A 193 -20.74 25.17 23.98
CA ASP A 193 -20.89 23.88 24.65
C ASP A 193 -20.58 22.72 23.69
N PHE A 194 -20.95 22.83 22.40
CA PHE A 194 -20.65 21.79 21.41
C PHE A 194 -19.14 21.61 21.24
N TRP A 195 -18.44 22.69 20.91
CA TRP A 195 -16.99 22.66 20.71
C TRP A 195 -16.22 22.21 21.96
N ARG A 196 -16.66 22.63 23.15
CA ARG A 196 -16.05 22.20 24.42
C ARG A 196 -16.19 20.68 24.63
N ASN A 197 -17.37 20.12 24.41
CA ASN A 197 -17.60 18.68 24.57
C ASN A 197 -16.84 17.86 23.51
N VAL A 198 -16.80 18.33 22.25
CA VAL A 198 -16.00 17.68 21.18
C VAL A 198 -14.52 17.65 21.56
N LYS A 199 -13.99 18.76 22.08
CA LYS A 199 -12.61 18.83 22.58
C LYS A 199 -12.35 17.84 23.71
N GLU A 200 -13.30 17.68 24.64
CA GLU A 200 -13.17 16.74 25.76
C GLU A 200 -13.03 15.29 25.27
N VAL A 201 -13.86 14.88 24.30
CA VAL A 201 -13.82 13.54 23.69
C VAL A 201 -12.43 13.21 23.12
N PHE A 202 -11.80 14.17 22.43
CA PHE A 202 -10.49 13.94 21.81
C PHE A 202 -9.30 14.24 22.73
N SER A 203 -9.51 14.95 23.85
CA SER A 203 -8.44 15.27 24.82
C SER A 203 -8.14 14.11 25.78
N GLU A 204 -8.93 13.03 25.74
CA GLU A 204 -8.72 11.88 26.60
C GLU A 204 -7.37 11.20 26.34
N LYS A 205 -6.59 11.02 27.42
CA LYS A 205 -5.38 10.20 27.36
C LYS A 205 -5.79 8.74 27.27
N ASP A 206 -5.08 7.99 26.42
CA ASP A 206 -5.21 6.53 26.39
C ASP A 206 -5.03 5.98 27.82
N LYS A 207 -6.09 5.36 28.37
CA LYS A 207 -6.13 4.93 29.78
C LYS A 207 -5.07 3.88 30.09
N ILE A 208 -4.53 3.23 29.07
CA ILE A 208 -3.65 2.08 29.20
C ILE A 208 -2.29 2.46 28.59
N SER A 209 -1.45 3.11 29.40
CA SER A 209 -0.04 3.36 29.08
C SER A 209 0.85 2.12 29.25
N LYS A 210 0.29 0.90 29.27
CA LYS A 210 1.03 -0.35 29.39
C LYS A 210 0.89 -1.15 28.11
N GLU A 211 2.01 -1.69 27.66
CA GLU A 211 2.34 -2.31 26.36
C GLU A 211 1.57 -3.62 26.06
N GLU A 212 0.30 -3.70 26.45
CA GLU A 212 -0.45 -4.95 26.52
C GLU A 212 -1.88 -4.78 26.01
N GLN A 213 -2.11 -4.79 24.69
CA GLN A 213 -3.36 -5.27 24.05
C GLN A 213 -3.31 -5.06 22.51
N PRO A 214 -4.01 -5.90 21.73
CA PRO A 214 -4.03 -5.84 20.27
C PRO A 214 -4.76 -4.61 19.74
N ILE A 215 -4.50 -4.32 18.45
CA ILE A 215 -4.90 -3.14 17.63
C ILE A 215 -6.41 -2.79 17.66
N ILE A 216 -7.27 -3.68 18.20
CA ILE A 216 -8.73 -3.61 18.07
C ILE A 216 -9.42 -3.84 19.44
N SER A 217 -9.01 -3.14 20.50
CA SER A 217 -9.81 -3.12 21.73
C SER A 217 -10.53 -1.77 21.90
N ASN A 218 -11.86 -1.82 22.03
CA ASN A 218 -12.72 -0.67 22.34
C ASN A 218 -12.53 -0.16 23.79
N SER A 219 -11.59 -0.72 24.56
CA SER A 219 -11.42 -0.48 26.01
C SER A 219 -10.41 0.62 26.37
N CYS A 220 -9.77 1.27 25.39
CA CYS A 220 -8.73 2.29 25.65
C CYS A 220 -9.29 3.66 26.11
N PHE A 221 -10.55 3.97 25.78
CA PHE A 221 -11.15 5.30 25.97
C PHE A 221 -12.48 5.22 26.75
N SER A 222 -12.91 6.34 27.32
CA SER A 222 -14.23 6.50 27.95
C SER A 222 -15.34 6.60 26.92
N TYR A 223 -15.02 7.11 25.73
CA TYR A 223 -15.93 7.26 24.60
C TYR A 223 -15.71 6.15 23.58
N SER A 224 -16.76 5.74 22.88
CA SER A 224 -16.68 4.70 21.87
C SER A 224 -15.86 5.14 20.66
N SER A 225 -15.22 4.18 19.98
CA SER A 225 -14.50 4.42 18.73
C SER A 225 -15.45 4.90 17.61
N VAL A 226 -16.73 4.54 17.70
CA VAL A 226 -17.78 4.96 16.76
C VAL A 226 -18.07 6.45 16.91
N LEU A 227 -18.33 6.93 18.13
CA LEU A 227 -18.55 8.36 18.41
C LEU A 227 -17.33 9.20 18.03
N ARG A 228 -16.13 8.77 18.41
CA ARG A 228 -14.89 9.50 18.11
C ARG A 228 -14.67 9.70 16.60
N LYS A 229 -14.82 8.63 15.81
CA LYS A 229 -14.68 8.70 14.33
C LYS A 229 -15.75 9.59 13.71
N GLU A 230 -16.99 9.45 14.16
CA GLU A 230 -18.08 10.24 13.61
C GLU A 230 -17.98 11.71 14.00
N LEU A 231 -17.56 12.07 15.22
CA LEU A 231 -17.27 13.47 15.53
C LEU A 231 -16.14 14.03 14.66
N ALA A 232 -15.12 13.24 14.34
CA ALA A 232 -14.05 13.67 13.43
C ALA A 232 -14.60 13.87 12.01
N ASP A 233 -15.50 13.01 11.53
CA ASP A 233 -16.24 13.23 10.27
C ASP A 233 -17.05 14.53 10.28
N THR A 234 -17.73 14.82 11.41
CA THR A 234 -18.47 16.08 11.59
C THR A 234 -17.55 17.28 11.45
N LEU A 235 -16.34 17.23 12.04
CA LEU A 235 -15.36 18.31 11.90
C LEU A 235 -14.94 18.55 10.44
N ILE A 236 -14.77 17.48 9.63
CA ILE A 236 -14.47 17.63 8.20
C ILE A 236 -15.61 18.36 7.48
N ILE A 237 -16.86 17.95 7.72
CA ILE A 237 -18.04 18.54 7.09
C ILE A 237 -18.17 20.02 7.46
N LEU A 238 -18.03 20.34 8.75
CA LEU A 238 -18.06 21.72 9.24
C LEU A 238 -16.93 22.58 8.65
N ALA A 239 -15.73 22.02 8.49
CA ALA A 239 -14.60 22.72 7.87
C ALA A 239 -14.89 23.08 6.41
N ILE A 240 -15.52 22.17 5.64
CA ILE A 240 -15.98 22.42 4.27
C ILE A 240 -17.06 23.51 4.21
N GLN A 241 -17.92 23.58 5.23
CA GLN A 241 -19.07 24.49 5.28
C GLN A 241 -18.78 25.86 5.96
N SER A 242 -17.52 26.31 5.94
CA SER A 242 -17.07 27.64 6.45
C SER A 242 -16.70 27.74 7.94
N TRP A 243 -16.55 26.62 8.66
CA TRP A 243 -16.07 26.62 10.06
C TRP A 243 -14.60 26.21 10.19
N GLN A 244 -13.81 26.34 9.12
CA GLN A 244 -12.40 25.91 9.07
C GLN A 244 -11.57 26.50 10.23
N ASP A 245 -11.64 27.81 10.49
CA ASP A 245 -10.86 28.46 11.56
C ASP A 245 -11.16 27.85 12.94
N ARG A 246 -12.43 27.50 13.19
CA ARG A 246 -12.86 26.92 14.46
C ARG A 246 -12.44 25.46 14.59
N VAL A 247 -12.52 24.71 13.49
CA VAL A 247 -12.01 23.33 13.42
C VAL A 247 -10.49 23.33 13.63
N ASP A 248 -9.77 24.23 12.98
CA ASP A 248 -8.31 24.39 13.12
C ASP A 248 -7.92 24.68 14.56
N ALA A 249 -8.62 25.59 15.24
CA ALA A 249 -8.37 25.89 16.66
C ALA A 249 -8.54 24.65 17.56
N ILE A 250 -9.59 23.85 17.34
CA ILE A 250 -9.85 22.64 18.13
C ILE A 250 -8.80 21.56 17.82
N VAL A 251 -8.49 21.33 16.55
CA VAL A 251 -7.47 20.36 16.14
C VAL A 251 -6.11 20.76 16.70
N ASP A 252 -5.76 22.04 16.70
CA ASP A 252 -4.49 22.51 17.26
C ASP A 252 -4.43 22.30 18.78
N GLU A 253 -5.49 22.65 19.51
CA GLU A 253 -5.56 22.43 20.97
C GLU A 253 -5.51 20.94 21.36
N VAL A 254 -6.10 20.06 20.57
CA VAL A 254 -6.10 18.61 20.84
C VAL A 254 -4.74 18.00 20.45
N THR A 255 -4.15 18.44 19.34
CA THR A 255 -2.85 17.91 18.87
C THR A 255 -1.65 18.51 19.61
N SER A 256 -1.81 19.68 20.26
CA SER A 256 -0.76 20.36 21.05
C SER A 256 -0.40 19.69 22.37
N LYS A 257 -1.15 18.68 22.78
CA LYS A 257 -0.93 17.96 24.04
C LYS A 257 -0.25 16.61 23.77
N ILE A 258 0.24 15.97 24.85
CA ILE A 258 0.85 14.60 24.91
C ILE A 258 -0.07 13.48 24.32
N VAL A 259 -1.25 13.85 23.83
CA VAL A 259 -2.37 13.02 23.37
C VAL A 259 -2.26 12.68 21.88
N PHE A 260 -1.24 13.15 21.13
CA PHE A 260 -1.13 12.87 19.69
C PHE A 260 -1.21 11.37 19.34
N PHE A 261 -0.58 10.49 20.13
CA PHE A 261 -0.71 9.04 19.95
C PHE A 261 -2.13 8.50 20.25
N SER A 262 -2.86 9.15 21.14
CA SER A 262 -4.26 8.82 21.45
C SER A 262 -5.23 9.22 20.35
N LEU A 263 -4.79 9.97 19.32
CA LEU A 263 -5.57 10.26 18.12
C LEU A 263 -5.39 9.20 17.02
N ARG A 264 -4.65 8.11 17.26
CA ARG A 264 -4.35 7.10 16.22
C ARG A 264 -5.59 6.54 15.50
N ASP A 265 -6.73 6.51 16.17
CA ASP A 265 -7.99 6.01 15.62
C ASP A 265 -8.67 6.99 14.64
N VAL A 266 -8.36 8.29 14.75
CA VAL A 266 -9.00 9.40 14.02
C VAL A 266 -8.02 10.34 13.29
N LEU A 267 -6.71 10.11 13.40
CA LEU A 267 -5.69 11.04 12.88
C LEU A 267 -5.84 11.33 11.38
N HIS A 268 -6.22 10.32 10.61
CA HIS A 268 -6.47 10.45 9.18
C HIS A 268 -7.68 11.37 8.88
N LEU A 269 -8.72 11.33 9.72
CA LEU A 269 -9.87 12.24 9.61
C LEU A 269 -9.48 13.68 10.00
N PHE A 270 -8.60 13.84 10.99
CA PHE A 270 -8.07 15.15 11.37
C PHE A 270 -7.20 15.74 10.25
N ALA A 271 -6.43 14.90 9.56
CA ALA A 271 -5.65 15.29 8.39
C ALA A 271 -6.55 15.79 7.24
N GLU A 272 -7.74 15.23 7.07
CA GLU A 272 -8.72 15.79 6.12
C GLU A 272 -9.39 17.06 6.66
N ALA A 273 -9.74 17.11 7.95
CA ALA A 273 -10.44 18.23 8.56
C ALA A 273 -9.58 19.50 8.60
N SER A 274 -8.34 19.38 9.05
CA SER A 274 -7.40 20.48 9.29
C SER A 274 -5.98 20.11 8.83
N PRO A 275 -5.74 20.04 7.50
CA PRO A 275 -4.46 19.59 6.94
C PRO A 275 -3.28 20.45 7.40
N GLY A 276 -3.45 21.79 7.44
CA GLY A 276 -2.40 22.73 7.83
C GLY A 276 -1.91 22.54 9.27
N ILE A 277 -2.84 22.35 10.21
CA ILE A 277 -2.49 22.10 11.62
C ILE A 277 -1.79 20.75 11.79
N VAL A 278 -2.26 19.71 11.09
CA VAL A 278 -1.61 18.40 11.13
C VAL A 278 -0.20 18.47 10.54
N ILE A 279 0.02 19.18 9.42
CA ILE A 279 1.36 19.44 8.87
C ILE A 279 2.26 20.15 9.89
N ALA A 280 1.76 21.24 10.50
CA ALA A 280 2.50 21.97 11.52
C ALA A 280 2.88 21.07 12.70
N ARG A 281 1.99 20.14 13.09
CA ARG A 281 2.25 19.15 14.14
C ARG A 281 3.36 18.18 13.74
N PHE A 282 3.35 17.64 12.51
CA PHE A 282 4.44 16.80 12.01
C PHE A 282 5.78 17.54 12.00
N LYS A 283 5.81 18.81 11.56
CA LYS A 283 7.01 19.64 11.60
C LYS A 283 7.53 19.82 13.04
N LEU A 284 6.64 20.06 14.00
CA LEU A 284 7.01 20.14 15.42
C LEU A 284 7.57 18.80 15.94
N LEU A 285 6.95 17.67 15.59
CA LEU A 285 7.41 16.33 15.96
C LEU A 285 8.83 16.02 15.49
N LEU A 286 9.28 16.67 14.41
CA LEU A 286 10.62 16.52 13.86
C LEU A 286 11.65 17.49 14.45
N SER A 287 11.20 18.58 15.08
CA SER A 287 12.04 19.70 15.50
C SER A 287 13.02 19.39 16.63
N ASN A 288 12.67 18.50 17.56
CA ASN A 288 13.50 18.18 18.72
C ASN A 288 13.31 16.74 19.21
N ASP A 289 14.28 16.25 19.99
CA ASP A 289 14.30 14.83 20.42
C ASP A 289 13.20 14.46 21.42
N SER A 290 12.71 15.40 22.24
CA SER A 290 11.57 15.12 23.13
C SER A 290 10.28 14.85 22.36
N GLU A 291 10.03 15.62 21.31
CA GLU A 291 8.86 15.46 20.45
C GLU A 291 8.99 14.20 19.57
N ARG A 292 10.20 13.89 19.09
CA ARG A 292 10.47 12.64 18.33
C ARG A 292 10.14 11.37 19.12
N LYS A 293 10.24 11.39 20.45
CA LYS A 293 9.82 10.26 21.29
C LYS A 293 8.31 9.96 21.20
N LEU A 294 7.48 10.95 20.88
CA LEU A 294 6.06 10.72 20.61
C LEU A 294 5.87 10.01 19.27
N LEU A 295 6.64 10.39 18.25
CA LEU A 295 6.66 9.73 16.95
C LEU A 295 7.08 8.26 17.08
N GLU A 296 8.12 7.97 17.86
CA GLU A 296 8.64 6.61 18.10
C GLU A 296 7.55 5.65 18.63
N ARG A 297 6.59 6.15 19.42
CA ARG A 297 5.48 5.32 19.95
C ARG A 297 4.66 4.66 18.85
N PHE A 298 4.51 5.29 17.69
CA PHE A 298 3.80 4.68 16.56
C PHE A 298 4.54 3.50 15.93
N PHE A 299 5.87 3.44 16.08
CA PHE A 299 6.73 2.39 15.52
C PHE A 299 7.04 1.28 16.52
N LYS A 300 6.56 1.39 17.77
CA LYS A 300 6.64 0.30 18.74
C LYS A 300 5.66 -0.80 18.32
N LYS A 301 6.20 -1.99 18.08
CA LYS A 301 5.41 -3.18 17.76
C LYS A 301 4.60 -3.62 18.98
N ASP A 302 3.36 -3.98 18.74
CA ASP A 302 2.56 -4.69 19.73
C ASP A 302 3.17 -6.07 20.02
N LYS A 303 3.17 -6.46 21.30
CA LYS A 303 3.79 -7.71 21.78
C LYS A 303 3.11 -8.97 21.24
N TYR A 304 1.85 -8.88 20.85
CA TYR A 304 1.02 -10.02 20.44
C TYR A 304 0.85 -10.09 18.92
N MET A 305 0.68 -8.94 18.27
CA MET A 305 0.40 -8.88 16.83
C MET A 305 1.67 -8.70 15.98
N PHE A 306 2.81 -8.33 16.58
CA PHE A 306 4.05 -7.97 15.86
C PHE A 306 3.88 -6.83 14.82
N VAL A 307 2.75 -6.12 14.87
CA VAL A 307 2.40 -5.00 13.99
C VAL A 307 2.49 -3.70 14.79
N ASP A 308 2.92 -2.61 14.14
CA ASP A 308 3.00 -1.27 14.71
C ASP A 308 1.85 -0.35 14.20
N ASN A 309 1.76 0.86 14.76
CA ASN A 309 0.75 1.86 14.42
C ASN A 309 1.25 2.88 13.37
N SER A 310 2.42 2.67 12.77
CA SER A 310 3.05 3.66 11.87
C SER A 310 2.19 3.94 10.63
N HIS A 311 1.44 2.95 10.17
CA HIS A 311 0.51 3.06 9.04
C HIS A 311 -0.50 4.20 9.20
N VAL A 312 -0.90 4.53 10.45
CA VAL A 312 -1.83 5.63 10.73
C VAL A 312 -1.22 6.98 10.35
N LEU A 313 0.06 7.21 10.68
CA LEU A 313 0.77 8.45 10.35
C LEU A 313 0.87 8.62 8.83
N PHE A 314 1.27 7.55 8.15
CA PHE A 314 1.40 7.57 6.69
C PHE A 314 0.04 7.76 6.01
N ASN A 315 -1.04 7.17 6.54
CA ASN A 315 -2.39 7.39 6.01
C ASN A 315 -2.84 8.85 6.16
N ALA A 316 -2.52 9.50 7.29
CA ALA A 316 -2.81 10.92 7.48
C ALA A 316 -2.08 11.79 6.44
N LEU A 317 -0.78 11.57 6.23
CA LEU A 317 -0.02 12.27 5.19
C LEU A 317 -0.53 11.97 3.77
N LYS A 318 -0.92 10.72 3.50
CA LYS A 318 -1.50 10.28 2.22
C LYS A 318 -2.86 10.91 1.91
N ILE A 319 -3.63 11.33 2.92
CA ILE A 319 -4.85 12.12 2.70
C ILE A 319 -4.48 13.55 2.30
N ILE A 320 -3.53 14.17 3.00
CA ILE A 320 -3.20 15.58 2.82
C ILE A 320 -2.64 15.87 1.41
N VAL A 321 -1.86 14.94 0.84
CA VAL A 321 -1.27 15.06 -0.52
C VAL A 321 -2.29 15.12 -1.65
N TRP A 322 -3.56 14.78 -1.39
CA TRP A 322 -4.62 14.98 -2.37
C TRP A 322 -4.89 16.46 -2.62
N ASN A 323 -4.62 17.32 -1.63
CA ASN A 323 -4.60 18.75 -1.85
C ASN A 323 -3.22 19.18 -2.36
N GLU A 324 -3.20 19.64 -3.61
CA GLU A 324 -2.00 20.08 -4.30
C GLU A 324 -1.20 21.15 -3.54
N LEU A 325 -1.88 22.04 -2.79
CA LEU A 325 -1.24 23.11 -2.02
C LEU A 325 -0.31 22.56 -0.93
N TYR A 326 -0.63 21.38 -0.38
CA TYR A 326 0.10 20.77 0.72
C TYR A 326 1.09 19.68 0.27
N PHE A 327 1.09 19.30 -1.01
CA PHE A 327 1.90 18.20 -1.52
C PHE A 327 3.40 18.40 -1.24
N SER A 328 3.94 19.58 -1.55
CA SER A 328 5.36 19.89 -1.32
C SER A 328 5.74 19.79 0.16
N GLU A 329 4.91 20.32 1.06
CA GLU A 329 5.19 20.29 2.50
C GLU A 329 5.17 18.85 3.06
N VAL A 330 4.25 18.01 2.57
CA VAL A 330 4.21 16.60 2.97
C VAL A 330 5.43 15.83 2.45
N VAL A 331 5.87 16.09 1.22
CA VAL A 331 7.10 15.49 0.69
C VAL A 331 8.32 15.88 1.54
N GLU A 332 8.45 17.15 1.91
CA GLU A 332 9.50 17.63 2.81
C GLU A 332 9.46 16.91 4.16
N ILE A 333 8.28 16.76 4.78
CA ILE A 333 8.09 16.00 6.03
C ILE A 333 8.56 14.55 5.86
N LEU A 334 8.15 13.87 4.79
CA LEU A 334 8.52 12.47 4.55
C LEU A 334 10.03 12.30 4.34
N VAL A 335 10.68 13.26 3.66
CA VAL A 335 12.13 13.26 3.46
C VAL A 335 12.87 13.46 4.79
N GLU A 336 12.44 14.42 5.63
CA GLU A 336 13.02 14.61 6.96
C GLU A 336 12.78 13.39 7.87
N MET A 337 11.58 12.81 7.84
CA MET A 337 11.28 11.56 8.55
C MET A 337 12.14 10.40 8.06
N ALA A 338 12.45 10.31 6.76
CA ALA A 338 13.23 9.21 6.20
C ALA A 338 14.67 9.17 6.74
N LYS A 339 15.20 10.28 7.24
CA LYS A 339 16.51 10.34 7.94
C LYS A 339 16.50 9.61 9.29
N ILE A 340 15.32 9.36 9.85
CA ILE A 340 15.15 8.67 11.13
C ILE A 340 15.03 7.15 10.88
N LYS A 341 15.97 6.38 11.43
CA LYS A 341 16.16 4.94 11.14
C LYS A 341 14.88 4.10 11.22
N PHE A 342 14.01 4.33 12.21
CA PHE A 342 12.78 3.56 12.38
C PHE A 342 11.65 4.00 11.43
N CYS A 343 11.74 5.20 10.85
CA CYS A 343 10.78 5.73 9.86
C CYS A 343 11.19 5.46 8.41
N THR A 344 12.49 5.28 8.14
CA THR A 344 13.09 5.26 6.78
C THR A 344 12.30 4.41 5.80
N GLN A 345 12.03 3.14 6.12
CA GLN A 345 11.37 2.22 5.20
C GLN A 345 9.94 2.66 4.84
N GLY A 346 9.14 3.08 5.83
CA GLY A 346 7.77 3.54 5.61
C GLY A 346 7.69 4.87 4.85
N CYS A 347 8.66 5.76 5.11
CA CYS A 347 8.76 7.04 4.40
C CYS A 347 9.14 6.84 2.93
N LEU A 348 10.17 6.02 2.67
CA LEU A 348 10.57 5.68 1.31
C LEU A 348 9.42 5.00 0.56
N ALA A 349 8.76 4.00 1.16
CA ALA A 349 7.60 3.35 0.56
C ALA A 349 6.48 4.34 0.20
N THR A 350 6.18 5.28 1.09
CA THR A 350 5.17 6.32 0.84
C THR A 350 5.62 7.27 -0.26
N LEU A 351 6.86 7.77 -0.23
CA LEU A 351 7.43 8.62 -1.28
C LEU A 351 7.39 7.91 -2.64
N HIS A 352 7.78 6.65 -2.72
CA HIS A 352 7.70 5.89 -3.98
C HIS A 352 6.29 5.87 -4.54
N HIS A 353 5.28 5.62 -3.70
CA HIS A 353 3.89 5.69 -4.13
C HIS A 353 3.59 7.09 -4.69
N LEU A 354 3.85 8.17 -3.94
CA LEU A 354 3.51 9.55 -4.36
C LEU A 354 4.11 9.95 -5.72
N PHE A 355 5.24 9.38 -6.10
CA PHE A 355 5.97 9.70 -7.33
C PHE A 355 5.81 8.67 -8.46
N ILE A 356 4.91 7.69 -8.32
CA ILE A 356 4.54 6.79 -9.43
C ILE A 356 4.04 7.64 -10.61
N GLY A 357 4.62 7.43 -11.80
CA GLY A 357 4.28 8.18 -13.00
C GLY A 357 3.17 7.54 -13.85
N TRP A 358 3.12 6.21 -13.90
CA TRP A 358 2.20 5.49 -14.81
C TRP A 358 0.76 5.42 -14.28
N PHE A 359 0.50 5.94 -13.07
CA PHE A 359 -0.82 5.96 -12.45
C PHE A 359 -0.94 7.19 -11.53
N ASN A 360 -2.00 7.98 -11.70
CA ASN A 360 -2.23 9.16 -10.87
C ASN A 360 -2.87 8.76 -9.54
N ILE A 361 -2.07 8.81 -8.47
CA ILE A 361 -2.56 8.54 -7.12
C ILE A 361 -2.69 9.80 -6.25
N THR A 362 -2.40 10.97 -6.79
CA THR A 362 -2.65 12.28 -6.17
C THR A 362 -3.12 13.26 -7.25
N SER A 363 -3.75 14.35 -6.82
CA SER A 363 -4.22 15.42 -7.72
C SER A 363 -3.10 16.35 -8.19
N THR A 364 -1.89 16.18 -7.66
CA THR A 364 -0.73 16.99 -8.08
C THR A 364 -0.23 16.52 -9.44
N PRO A 365 -0.12 17.40 -10.45
CA PRO A 365 0.32 17.03 -11.79
C PRO A 365 1.81 16.67 -11.84
N HIS A 366 2.17 15.88 -12.85
CA HIS A 366 3.52 15.33 -13.01
C HIS A 366 4.65 16.37 -13.02
N ASN A 367 4.44 17.49 -13.70
CA ASN A 367 5.42 18.58 -13.76
C ASN A 367 5.77 19.13 -12.36
N LYS A 368 4.76 19.36 -11.51
CA LYS A 368 4.99 19.84 -10.14
C LYS A 368 5.62 18.79 -9.26
N ARG A 369 5.30 17.50 -9.46
CA ARG A 369 5.96 16.40 -8.74
C ARG A 369 7.47 16.42 -9.03
N ILE A 370 7.88 16.46 -10.30
CA ILE A 370 9.31 16.44 -10.63
C ILE A 370 10.04 17.71 -10.17
N ASP A 371 9.40 18.89 -10.25
CA ASP A 371 9.97 20.15 -9.76
C ASP A 371 10.35 20.06 -8.26
N ILE A 372 9.55 19.37 -7.45
CA ILE A 372 9.82 19.17 -6.03
C ILE A 372 11.05 18.28 -5.83
N LEU A 373 11.19 17.20 -6.59
CA LEU A 373 12.38 16.33 -6.51
C LEU A 373 13.64 17.08 -6.94
N GLU A 374 13.55 17.91 -7.98
CA GLU A 374 14.66 18.75 -8.45
C GLU A 374 15.12 19.73 -7.36
N LYS A 375 14.17 20.37 -6.67
CA LYS A 375 14.44 21.31 -5.58
C LYS A 375 15.07 20.62 -4.35
N LEU A 376 14.62 19.42 -4.00
CA LEU A 376 15.07 18.72 -2.77
C LEU A 376 16.35 17.91 -2.95
N TYR A 377 16.75 17.62 -4.20
CA TYR A 377 17.93 16.79 -4.45
C TYR A 377 19.23 17.33 -3.80
N PRO A 378 19.58 18.63 -3.91
CA PRO A 378 20.84 19.14 -3.38
C PRO A 378 21.01 18.89 -1.87
N ASP A 379 19.94 19.02 -1.11
CA ASP A 379 19.97 18.90 0.35
C ASP A 379 19.71 17.46 0.84
N HIS A 380 19.11 16.60 0.02
CA HIS A 380 18.62 15.27 0.41
C HIS A 380 18.95 14.16 -0.60
N SER A 381 20.12 14.26 -1.22
CA SER A 381 20.52 13.45 -2.39
C SER A 381 20.31 11.94 -2.26
N GLU A 382 20.65 11.32 -1.12
CA GLU A 382 20.48 9.86 -0.92
C GLU A 382 19.01 9.43 -0.93
N ILE A 383 18.14 10.15 -0.24
CA ILE A 383 16.71 9.84 -0.13
C ILE A 383 16.04 10.07 -1.48
N ILE A 384 16.29 11.22 -2.10
CA ILE A 384 15.70 11.57 -3.40
C ILE A 384 16.19 10.61 -4.49
N TRP A 385 17.47 10.21 -4.45
CA TRP A 385 18.01 9.21 -5.36
C TRP A 385 17.24 7.88 -5.28
N ASN A 386 16.97 7.39 -4.08
CA ASN A 386 16.16 6.18 -3.89
C ASN A 386 14.77 6.33 -4.54
N VAL A 387 14.13 7.50 -4.39
CA VAL A 387 12.83 7.78 -5.01
C VAL A 387 12.93 7.75 -6.53
N LEU A 388 13.86 8.49 -7.12
CA LEU A 388 14.06 8.57 -8.58
C LEU A 388 14.25 7.20 -9.22
N CYS A 389 15.05 6.33 -8.61
CA CYS A 389 15.33 4.99 -9.11
C CYS A 389 14.10 4.05 -9.15
N ARG A 390 12.98 4.41 -8.51
CA ARG A 390 11.74 3.62 -8.52
C ARG A 390 10.58 4.26 -9.29
N ILE A 391 10.77 5.47 -9.84
CA ILE A 391 9.75 6.14 -10.68
C ILE A 391 9.59 5.46 -12.03
N PHE A 392 10.65 4.83 -12.52
CA PHE A 392 10.65 4.21 -13.83
C PHE A 392 9.82 2.93 -13.82
N PRO A 393 9.07 2.66 -14.89
CA PRO A 393 8.24 1.47 -14.98
C PRO A 393 9.08 0.22 -14.73
N SER A 394 8.56 -0.70 -13.93
CA SER A 394 9.01 -2.10 -13.96
C SER A 394 7.89 -2.86 -14.65
N GLY A 395 8.18 -3.69 -15.66
CA GLY A 395 7.18 -4.33 -16.53
C GLY A 395 6.06 -5.11 -15.83
N PHE A 396 6.17 -5.35 -14.51
CA PHE A 396 5.13 -5.92 -13.66
C PHE A 396 5.06 -5.14 -12.32
N ALA A 397 4.53 -3.92 -12.33
CA ALA A 397 4.30 -3.14 -11.11
C ALA A 397 2.83 -3.24 -10.68
N ILE A 398 2.60 -3.62 -9.42
CA ILE A 398 1.27 -3.55 -8.78
C ILE A 398 1.35 -2.44 -7.73
N SER A 399 0.41 -1.50 -7.79
CA SER A 399 0.25 -0.45 -6.78
C SER A 399 -1.18 -0.47 -6.25
N SER A 400 -1.33 -0.28 -4.94
CA SER A 400 -2.64 -0.04 -4.32
C SER A 400 -2.95 1.45 -4.32
N VAL A 401 -4.25 1.78 -4.43
CA VAL A 401 -4.71 3.16 -4.34
C VAL A 401 -4.35 3.75 -2.97
N LEU A 402 -3.98 5.04 -2.93
CA LEU A 402 -3.75 5.74 -1.67
C LEU A 402 -5.02 5.80 -0.82
N PHE A 403 -4.85 6.11 0.46
CA PHE A 403 -5.98 6.46 1.30
C PHE A 403 -6.61 7.75 0.75
N ILE A 404 -7.91 7.68 0.39
CA ILE A 404 -8.64 8.75 -0.32
C ILE A 404 -9.41 9.61 0.71
N PRO A 405 -9.53 10.93 0.51
CA PRO A 405 -10.41 11.79 1.31
C PRO A 405 -11.86 11.32 1.25
N LYS A 406 -12.58 11.43 2.37
CA LYS A 406 -13.96 10.94 2.50
C LYS A 406 -14.99 11.94 2.00
N TYR A 407 -14.81 13.23 2.30
CA TYR A 407 -15.77 14.30 2.05
C TYR A 407 -15.25 15.43 1.16
N ARG A 408 -13.94 15.71 1.19
CA ARG A 408 -13.35 16.73 0.32
C ARG A 408 -13.27 16.22 -1.12
N ASP A 409 -13.49 17.14 -2.05
CA ASP A 409 -13.55 16.91 -3.51
C ASP A 409 -12.16 16.81 -4.17
N TRP A 410 -11.09 16.75 -3.37
CA TRP A 410 -9.72 16.78 -3.86
C TRP A 410 -9.41 15.68 -4.88
N CYS A 411 -10.08 14.52 -4.81
CA CYS A 411 -9.88 13.39 -5.72
C CYS A 411 -10.90 13.28 -6.86
N ASP A 412 -11.92 14.15 -6.95
CA ASP A 412 -13.06 13.97 -7.87
C ASP A 412 -12.67 14.02 -9.37
N GLN A 413 -11.52 14.60 -9.69
CA GLN A 413 -11.01 14.68 -11.08
C GLN A 413 -10.22 13.44 -11.52
N ILE A 414 -9.95 12.49 -10.61
CA ILE A 414 -9.16 11.30 -10.94
C ILE A 414 -10.07 10.13 -11.28
N ASP A 415 -9.94 9.65 -12.52
CA ASP A 415 -10.54 8.38 -12.92
C ASP A 415 -9.62 7.21 -12.52
N PHE A 416 -9.97 6.54 -11.42
CA PHE A 416 -9.25 5.36 -10.93
C PHE A 416 -9.40 4.12 -11.82
N ASN A 417 -10.38 4.10 -12.73
CA ASN A 417 -10.64 2.98 -13.63
C ASN A 417 -10.00 3.17 -15.01
N SER A 418 -9.43 4.35 -15.29
CA SER A 418 -8.75 4.61 -16.54
C SER A 418 -7.58 3.64 -16.73
N ARG A 419 -7.52 3.04 -17.93
CA ARG A 419 -6.39 2.21 -18.37
C ARG A 419 -5.37 3.01 -19.17
N ASP A 420 -5.68 4.28 -19.45
CA ASP A 420 -4.81 5.15 -20.22
C ASP A 420 -3.69 5.70 -19.34
N LEU A 421 -2.55 5.95 -19.96
CA LEU A 421 -1.46 6.61 -19.27
C LEU A 421 -1.86 8.05 -18.94
N PRO A 422 -1.53 8.53 -17.73
CA PRO A 422 -1.79 9.91 -17.35
C PRO A 422 -1.19 10.93 -18.34
N GLU A 423 -1.88 12.06 -18.49
CA GLU A 423 -1.33 13.21 -19.20
C GLU A 423 0.01 13.66 -18.59
N GLY A 424 0.98 13.98 -19.46
CA GLY A 424 2.32 14.38 -19.06
C GLY A 424 3.24 13.23 -18.62
N TYR A 425 2.81 11.96 -18.69
CA TYR A 425 3.64 10.82 -18.27
C TYR A 425 4.99 10.74 -19.02
N PHE A 426 4.99 10.87 -20.34
CA PHE A 426 6.23 10.76 -21.12
C PHE A 426 7.21 11.91 -20.81
N GLU A 427 6.70 13.14 -20.66
CA GLU A 427 7.51 14.29 -20.24
C GLU A 427 8.07 14.09 -18.83
N TYR A 428 7.27 13.54 -17.92
CA TYR A 428 7.70 13.20 -16.55
C TYR A 428 8.86 12.21 -16.54
N ILE A 429 8.77 11.14 -17.33
CA ILE A 429 9.85 10.15 -17.47
C ILE A 429 11.08 10.76 -18.12
N GLU A 430 10.93 11.64 -19.11
CA GLU A 430 12.04 12.34 -19.75
C GLU A 430 12.78 13.26 -18.75
N ARG A 431 12.05 14.08 -17.98
CA ARG A 431 12.62 14.97 -16.97
C ARG A 431 13.28 14.18 -15.84
N THR A 432 12.63 13.12 -15.36
CA THR A 432 13.19 12.22 -14.34
C THR A 432 14.50 11.59 -14.83
N SER A 433 14.55 11.16 -16.09
CA SER A 433 15.77 10.64 -16.72
C SER A 433 16.90 11.67 -16.75
N LYS A 434 16.60 12.91 -17.16
CA LYS A 434 17.58 14.01 -17.16
C LYS A 434 18.11 14.28 -15.76
N LEU A 435 17.24 14.25 -14.75
CA LEU A 435 17.61 14.47 -13.37
C LEU A 435 18.52 13.36 -12.81
N VAL A 436 18.16 12.11 -13.08
CA VAL A 436 19.01 10.96 -12.75
C VAL A 436 20.37 11.12 -13.39
N LEU A 437 20.43 11.43 -14.69
CA LEU A 437 21.68 11.66 -15.41
C LEU A 437 22.50 12.79 -14.82
N GLN A 438 21.88 13.92 -14.49
CA GLN A 438 22.55 15.08 -13.92
C GLN A 438 23.26 14.73 -12.60
N TYR A 439 22.60 13.96 -11.74
CA TYR A 439 23.11 13.64 -10.40
C TYR A 439 23.69 12.23 -10.25
N THR A 440 23.95 11.56 -11.35
CA THR A 440 24.75 10.33 -11.35
C THR A 440 26.21 10.74 -11.23
N ASP A 441 26.65 10.94 -9.99
CA ASP A 441 28.00 11.37 -9.60
C ASP A 441 28.88 10.21 -9.11
N SER A 442 28.27 9.10 -8.70
CA SER A 442 28.96 7.95 -8.12
C SER A 442 28.82 6.67 -8.94
N LEU A 443 29.88 5.88 -8.84
CA LEU A 443 30.05 4.53 -9.35
C LEU A 443 28.87 3.60 -8.99
N GLU A 444 28.43 3.63 -7.73
CA GLU A 444 27.33 2.80 -7.23
C GLU A 444 25.97 3.25 -7.77
N LYS A 445 25.77 4.56 -7.86
CA LYS A 445 24.56 5.16 -8.45
C LYS A 445 24.41 4.79 -9.94
N CYS A 446 25.48 4.87 -10.73
CA CYS A 446 25.48 4.41 -12.12
C CYS A 446 24.93 2.99 -12.24
N ILE A 447 25.40 2.08 -11.39
CA ILE A 447 25.04 0.66 -11.39
C ILE A 447 23.54 0.44 -11.11
N ASP A 448 22.96 1.20 -10.20
CA ASP A 448 21.54 1.09 -9.84
C ASP A 448 20.62 1.61 -10.93
N CYS A 449 21.04 2.64 -11.67
CA CYS A 449 20.27 3.19 -12.79
C CYS A 449 20.29 2.35 -14.05
N VAL A 450 21.30 1.48 -14.24
CA VAL A 450 21.39 0.60 -15.42
C VAL A 450 20.11 -0.20 -15.58
N SER A 451 19.49 -0.75 -14.54
CA SER A 451 18.25 -1.54 -14.74
C SER A 451 17.02 -0.71 -15.09
N THR A 452 17.08 0.59 -14.81
CA THR A 452 15.91 1.41 -14.54
C THR A 452 15.66 2.41 -15.68
N LEU A 453 16.73 2.91 -16.29
CA LEU A 453 16.63 3.88 -17.38
C LEU A 453 16.13 3.28 -18.70
N PHE A 454 16.08 1.95 -18.86
CA PHE A 454 15.78 1.26 -20.13
C PHE A 454 14.32 1.13 -20.54
N LEU A 455 13.41 1.86 -19.90
CA LEU A 455 11.99 1.83 -20.23
C LEU A 455 11.44 3.24 -20.50
N GLY A 456 11.12 3.52 -21.77
CA GLY A 456 10.30 4.66 -22.17
C GLY A 456 10.98 6.04 -22.20
N VAL A 457 12.31 6.11 -22.15
CA VAL A 457 13.10 7.35 -22.15
C VAL A 457 13.43 7.83 -23.58
N ASP A 458 13.66 9.14 -23.77
CA ASP A 458 14.15 9.68 -25.05
C ASP A 458 15.56 9.16 -25.42
N ASN A 459 15.79 9.00 -26.72
CA ASN A 459 17.02 8.44 -27.29
C ASN A 459 18.27 9.24 -26.92
N LYS A 460 18.16 10.57 -26.78
CA LYS A 460 19.31 11.42 -26.43
C LYS A 460 19.74 11.21 -24.98
N CYS A 461 18.78 11.08 -24.07
CA CYS A 461 19.05 10.77 -22.66
C CYS A 461 19.71 9.39 -22.54
N TYR A 462 19.25 8.40 -23.32
CA TYR A 462 19.89 7.09 -23.39
C TYR A 462 21.35 7.14 -23.82
N LEU A 463 21.65 7.83 -24.92
CA LEU A 463 23.00 7.93 -25.43
C LEU A 463 23.92 8.65 -24.44
N GLY A 464 23.43 9.71 -23.79
CA GLY A 464 24.15 10.42 -22.73
C GLY A 464 24.40 9.56 -21.48
N PHE A 465 23.48 8.66 -21.13
CA PHE A 465 23.72 7.67 -20.07
C PHE A 465 24.86 6.73 -20.44
N ILE A 466 24.83 6.19 -21.66
CA ILE A 466 25.84 5.24 -22.15
C ILE A 466 27.23 5.92 -22.19
N ASP A 467 27.30 7.18 -22.62
CA ASP A 467 28.54 7.96 -22.63
C ASP A 467 29.12 8.15 -21.22
N LYS A 468 28.29 8.57 -20.26
CA LYS A 468 28.71 8.68 -18.85
C LYS A 468 29.15 7.34 -18.27
N LEU A 469 28.44 6.26 -18.63
CA LEU A 469 28.76 4.93 -18.17
C LEU A 469 30.08 4.40 -18.79
N GLU A 470 30.37 4.75 -20.05
CA GLU A 470 31.64 4.46 -20.70
C GLU A 470 32.81 5.21 -20.04
N GLU A 471 32.67 6.52 -19.79
CA GLU A 471 33.64 7.33 -19.04
C GLU A 471 33.88 6.74 -17.65
N PHE A 472 32.81 6.37 -16.97
CA PHE A 472 32.82 5.74 -15.66
C PHE A 472 33.63 4.42 -15.66
N LEU A 473 33.43 3.57 -16.67
CA LEU A 473 34.12 2.28 -16.78
C LEU A 473 35.64 2.43 -16.92
N LEU A 474 36.14 3.55 -17.47
CA LEU A 474 37.59 3.82 -17.57
C LEU A 474 38.28 3.78 -16.19
N ASN A 475 37.62 4.28 -15.15
CA ASN A 475 38.16 4.38 -13.79
C ASN A 475 37.66 3.29 -12.82
N ALA A 476 36.74 2.45 -13.27
CA ALA A 476 36.12 1.41 -12.44
C ALA A 476 37.06 0.25 -12.11
N THR A 477 36.88 -0.35 -10.92
CA THR A 477 37.60 -1.58 -10.53
C THR A 477 37.17 -2.77 -11.39
N LYS A 478 38.02 -3.80 -11.52
CA LYS A 478 37.70 -5.03 -12.27
C LYS A 478 36.38 -5.68 -11.82
N GLN A 479 36.09 -5.67 -10.53
CA GLN A 479 34.83 -6.21 -9.98
C GLN A 479 33.62 -5.38 -10.41
N LYS A 480 33.72 -4.05 -10.33
CA LYS A 480 32.62 -3.15 -10.70
C LYS A 480 32.35 -3.15 -12.22
N ARG A 481 33.40 -3.22 -13.05
CA ARG A 481 33.26 -3.43 -14.51
C ARG A 481 32.49 -4.71 -14.83
N PHE A 482 32.71 -5.76 -14.04
CA PHE A 482 32.01 -7.04 -14.20
C PHE A 482 30.53 -6.96 -13.83
N GLU A 483 30.19 -6.38 -12.69
CA GLU A 483 28.80 -6.17 -12.26
C GLU A 483 28.00 -5.32 -13.27
N ILE A 484 28.63 -4.30 -13.87
CA ILE A 484 28.02 -3.46 -14.89
C ILE A 484 27.81 -4.22 -16.21
N LYS A 485 28.84 -4.92 -16.70
CA LYS A 485 28.74 -5.77 -17.90
C LYS A 485 27.54 -6.70 -17.79
N GLN A 486 27.39 -7.32 -16.62
CA GLN A 486 26.32 -8.22 -16.29
C GLN A 486 24.92 -7.61 -16.28
N LYS A 487 24.75 -6.39 -15.74
CA LYS A 487 23.47 -5.68 -15.76
C LYS A 487 23.11 -5.24 -17.18
N ILE A 488 24.07 -4.70 -17.94
CA ILE A 488 23.84 -4.24 -19.32
C ILE A 488 23.47 -5.41 -20.25
N ALA A 489 24.20 -6.52 -20.17
CA ALA A 489 23.91 -7.72 -20.96
C ALA A 489 22.47 -8.24 -20.71
N LYS A 490 22.05 -8.31 -19.44
CA LYS A 490 20.68 -8.70 -19.06
C LYS A 490 19.62 -7.76 -19.63
N GLN A 491 19.91 -6.46 -19.69
CA GLN A 491 18.96 -5.49 -20.25
C GLN A 491 18.87 -5.57 -21.77
N ILE A 492 19.98 -5.84 -22.48
CA ILE A 492 19.95 -6.13 -23.92
C ILE A 492 19.11 -7.37 -24.20
N GLU A 493 19.29 -8.43 -23.39
CA GLU A 493 18.51 -9.67 -23.51
C GLU A 493 17.02 -9.42 -23.26
N ASN A 494 16.67 -8.74 -22.16
CA ASN A 494 15.28 -8.38 -21.87
C ASN A 494 14.66 -7.54 -22.98
N ALA A 495 15.39 -6.53 -23.49
CA ALA A 495 14.89 -5.67 -24.56
C ALA A 495 14.57 -6.46 -25.82
N ARG A 496 15.43 -7.41 -26.21
CA ARG A 496 15.19 -8.31 -27.35
C ARG A 496 14.05 -9.29 -27.08
N LYS A 497 13.98 -9.84 -25.87
CA LYS A 497 13.01 -10.88 -25.48
C LYS A 497 11.59 -10.34 -25.36
N PHE A 498 11.44 -9.15 -24.80
CA PHE A 498 10.14 -8.52 -24.52
C PHE A 498 9.76 -7.42 -25.52
N ASP A 499 10.48 -7.35 -26.65
CA ASP A 499 10.29 -6.36 -27.71
C ASP A 499 10.15 -4.92 -27.17
N TRP A 500 11.06 -4.56 -26.25
CA TRP A 500 11.08 -3.20 -25.73
C TRP A 500 11.43 -2.24 -26.86
N LYS A 501 10.72 -1.12 -26.97
CA LYS A 501 10.95 -0.08 -27.98
C LYS A 501 12.24 0.72 -27.74
N ILE A 502 13.37 0.04 -27.60
CA ILE A 502 14.70 0.64 -27.51
C ILE A 502 15.24 0.78 -28.95
N PRO A 503 15.74 1.95 -29.36
CA PRO A 503 16.33 2.12 -30.68
C PRO A 503 17.55 1.22 -30.91
N ASP A 504 17.71 0.74 -32.15
CA ASP A 504 18.84 -0.09 -32.56
C ASP A 504 20.21 0.57 -32.37
N GLU A 505 20.28 1.89 -32.44
CA GLU A 505 21.52 2.64 -32.17
C GLU A 505 21.95 2.49 -30.70
N CYS A 506 21.02 2.64 -29.77
CA CYS A 506 21.27 2.47 -28.33
C CYS A 506 21.68 1.02 -28.03
N LEU A 507 20.96 0.04 -28.58
CA LEU A 507 21.30 -1.38 -28.41
C LEU A 507 22.70 -1.71 -28.95
N ARG A 508 23.09 -1.17 -30.12
CA ARG A 508 24.43 -1.35 -30.68
C ARG A 508 25.51 -0.73 -29.82
N LYS A 509 25.29 0.49 -29.30
CA LYS A 509 26.27 1.16 -28.44
C LYS A 509 26.48 0.40 -27.12
N MET A 510 25.40 -0.15 -26.55
CA MET A 510 25.48 -1.02 -25.36
C MET A 510 26.20 -2.33 -25.64
N GLN A 511 25.92 -2.98 -26.78
CA GLN A 511 26.62 -4.21 -27.19
C GLN A 511 28.13 -3.94 -27.29
N LYS A 512 28.51 -2.87 -27.98
CA LYS A 512 29.90 -2.45 -28.10
C LYS A 512 30.55 -2.20 -26.74
N LEU A 513 29.83 -1.58 -25.80
CA LEU A 513 30.32 -1.34 -24.46
C LEU A 513 30.56 -2.64 -23.68
N VAL A 514 29.66 -3.61 -23.79
CA VAL A 514 29.81 -4.95 -23.19
C VAL A 514 30.98 -5.71 -23.81
N GLU A 515 31.14 -5.62 -25.13
CA GLU A 515 32.24 -6.25 -25.88
C GLU A 515 33.60 -5.67 -25.48
N ASN A 516 33.69 -4.35 -25.29
CA ASN A 516 34.92 -3.66 -24.90
C ASN A 516 35.38 -4.02 -23.46
N ILE A 517 34.51 -4.59 -22.63
CA ILE A 517 34.87 -5.04 -21.27
C ILE A 517 35.46 -6.47 -21.37
N HIS A 518 36.79 -6.52 -21.56
CA HIS A 518 37.58 -7.74 -21.52
C HIS A 518 38.16 -8.01 -20.13
N PHE A 519 38.14 -9.28 -19.72
CA PHE A 519 38.83 -9.74 -18.52
C PHE A 519 39.91 -10.74 -18.90
N ASN A 520 41.18 -10.45 -18.58
CA ASN A 520 42.30 -11.38 -18.81
C ASN A 520 42.19 -12.72 -18.04
N ASN A 521 41.15 -12.89 -17.22
CA ASN A 521 40.89 -14.11 -16.46
C ASN A 521 39.70 -14.84 -17.11
N PRO A 522 39.90 -16.07 -17.63
CA PRO A 522 38.88 -16.87 -18.32
C PRO A 522 37.59 -17.07 -17.50
N VAL A 523 37.71 -17.02 -16.18
CA VAL A 523 36.59 -17.15 -15.24
C VAL A 523 35.64 -15.96 -15.33
N TYR A 524 36.17 -14.74 -15.42
CA TYR A 524 35.33 -13.53 -15.52
C TYR A 524 34.76 -13.32 -16.92
N GLU A 525 35.40 -13.88 -17.94
CA GLU A 525 34.93 -13.80 -19.32
C GLU A 525 33.80 -14.80 -19.61
N LYS A 526 33.73 -15.91 -18.86
CA LYS A 526 32.77 -17.01 -19.07
C LYS A 526 31.76 -17.19 -17.92
N LEU A 527 31.76 -16.27 -16.95
CA LEU A 527 30.87 -16.28 -15.79
C LEU A 527 29.38 -16.13 -16.16
N ASP A 528 29.07 -15.64 -17.36
CA ASP A 528 27.70 -15.47 -17.86
C ASP A 528 26.98 -16.82 -18.12
N PHE A 529 27.73 -17.91 -18.38
CA PHE A 529 27.19 -19.27 -18.53
C PHE A 529 26.70 -19.88 -17.21
N PHE A 530 27.22 -19.38 -16.09
CA PHE A 530 26.85 -19.82 -14.75
C PHE A 530 25.60 -19.05 -14.25
N ARG A 531 24.58 -18.83 -15.07
CA ARG A 531 23.38 -18.08 -14.65
C ARG A 531 22.11 -18.92 -14.69
N GLU A 532 21.15 -18.50 -13.88
CA GLU A 532 20.00 -19.29 -13.40
C GLU A 532 18.70 -19.18 -14.20
N TYR A 533 18.68 -18.44 -15.29
CA TYR A 533 17.42 -18.10 -15.97
C TYR A 533 17.38 -18.60 -17.41
N TYR A 534 17.45 -19.92 -17.57
CA TYR A 534 17.04 -20.58 -18.80
C TYR A 534 15.55 -20.91 -18.68
N TRP A 535 14.75 -20.27 -19.52
CA TRP A 535 13.30 -20.50 -19.56
C TRP A 535 12.96 -21.81 -20.30
N ASP A 536 13.92 -22.31 -21.09
CA ASP A 536 13.89 -23.61 -21.75
C ASP A 536 14.83 -24.59 -21.03
N LYS A 537 14.32 -25.80 -20.79
CA LYS A 537 15.05 -26.92 -20.18
C LYS A 537 16.28 -27.31 -21.01
N LYS A 538 16.22 -27.20 -22.34
CA LYS A 538 17.31 -27.57 -23.23
C LYS A 538 18.50 -26.61 -23.13
N GLU A 539 18.23 -25.31 -23.09
CA GLU A 539 19.27 -24.29 -22.90
C GLU A 539 19.93 -24.41 -21.52
N ALA A 540 19.16 -24.78 -20.49
CA ALA A 540 19.67 -25.05 -19.16
C ALA A 540 20.66 -26.24 -19.13
N GLU A 541 20.32 -27.33 -19.84
CA GLU A 541 21.15 -28.52 -19.95
C GLU A 541 22.45 -28.26 -20.73
N GLU A 542 22.38 -27.50 -21.82
CA GLU A 542 23.54 -27.11 -22.63
C GLU A 542 24.49 -26.17 -21.86
N ALA A 543 23.93 -25.17 -21.17
CA ALA A 543 24.70 -24.28 -20.32
C ALA A 543 25.35 -24.99 -19.13
N TYR A 544 24.64 -25.93 -18.51
CA TYR A 544 25.18 -26.79 -17.46
C TYR A 544 26.35 -27.65 -17.98
N ALA A 545 26.22 -28.26 -19.16
CA ALA A 545 27.28 -29.05 -19.78
C ALA A 545 28.54 -28.21 -20.09
N MET A 546 28.36 -26.97 -20.57
CA MET A 546 29.47 -26.04 -20.78
C MET A 546 30.13 -25.61 -19.47
N CYS A 547 29.35 -25.30 -18.43
CA CYS A 547 29.86 -24.98 -17.10
C CYS A 547 30.69 -26.12 -16.50
N LEU A 548 30.20 -27.35 -16.65
CA LEU A 548 30.89 -28.58 -16.24
C LEU A 548 32.23 -28.75 -16.96
N GLN A 549 32.26 -28.54 -18.27
CA GLN A 549 33.49 -28.61 -19.05
C GLN A 549 34.50 -27.53 -18.62
N ILE A 550 34.05 -26.31 -18.35
CA ILE A 550 34.92 -25.21 -17.92
C ILE A 550 35.60 -25.52 -16.58
N ILE A 551 34.86 -26.02 -15.60
CA ILE A 551 35.43 -26.37 -14.29
C ILE A 551 36.42 -27.54 -14.44
N ARG A 552 36.13 -28.52 -15.31
CA ARG A 552 37.06 -29.60 -15.64
C ARG A 552 38.34 -29.07 -16.28
N ASP A 553 38.23 -28.19 -17.26
CA ASP A 553 39.40 -27.59 -17.92
C ASP A 553 40.25 -26.78 -16.92
N MET A 554 39.61 -26.02 -16.03
CA MET A 554 40.30 -25.30 -14.96
C MET A 554 41.00 -26.23 -13.97
N TYR A 555 40.35 -27.34 -13.63
CA TYR A 555 40.92 -28.37 -12.78
C TYR A 555 42.17 -29.01 -13.41
N HIS A 556 42.07 -29.43 -14.67
CA HIS A 556 43.18 -30.04 -15.41
C HIS A 556 44.34 -29.06 -15.67
N ALA A 557 44.06 -27.76 -15.73
CA ALA A 557 45.08 -26.70 -15.81
C ALA A 557 45.66 -26.28 -14.45
N GLU A 558 45.36 -27.02 -13.36
CA GLU A 558 45.78 -26.73 -11.97
C GLU A 558 45.33 -25.38 -11.38
N LYS A 559 44.29 -24.76 -11.96
CA LYS A 559 43.75 -23.45 -11.56
C LYS A 559 42.75 -23.53 -10.40
N ASN A 560 43.09 -24.28 -9.35
CA ASN A 560 42.19 -24.52 -8.21
C ASN A 560 41.88 -23.24 -7.43
N ARG A 561 42.83 -22.30 -7.38
CA ARG A 561 42.66 -21.00 -6.70
C ARG A 561 41.58 -20.16 -7.37
N GLU A 562 41.50 -20.22 -8.68
CA GLU A 562 40.53 -19.51 -9.51
C GLU A 562 39.12 -20.06 -9.32
N ILE A 563 38.97 -21.39 -9.17
CA ILE A 563 37.69 -22.03 -8.82
C ILE A 563 37.20 -21.50 -7.46
N PHE A 564 38.09 -21.35 -6.47
CA PHE A 564 37.69 -20.82 -5.16
C PHE A 564 37.31 -19.34 -5.19
N ILE A 565 37.94 -18.55 -6.07
CA ILE A 565 37.55 -17.16 -6.30
C ILE A 565 36.16 -17.10 -6.95
N LEU A 566 35.86 -18.00 -7.89
CA LEU A 566 34.56 -18.10 -8.55
C LEU A 566 33.45 -18.34 -7.52
N ILE A 567 33.61 -19.34 -6.66
CA ILE A 567 32.64 -19.66 -5.58
C ILE A 567 32.41 -18.45 -4.67
N GLY A 568 33.47 -17.70 -4.35
CA GLY A 568 33.36 -16.49 -3.54
C GLY A 568 32.61 -15.33 -4.18
N LYS A 569 32.34 -15.38 -5.49
CA LYS A 569 31.75 -14.27 -6.28
C LYS A 569 30.47 -14.64 -7.02
N SER A 570 30.08 -15.92 -7.03
CA SER A 570 28.88 -16.41 -7.71
C SER A 570 27.65 -16.42 -6.80
N ASN A 571 26.45 -16.65 -7.36
CA ASN A 571 25.22 -16.82 -6.59
C ASN A 571 25.15 -18.22 -5.93
N SER A 572 24.11 -18.45 -5.12
CA SER A 572 23.88 -19.69 -4.38
C SER A 572 23.77 -20.93 -5.27
N LEU A 573 23.03 -20.88 -6.38
CA LEU A 573 22.86 -22.04 -7.26
C LEU A 573 24.16 -22.42 -7.97
N VAL A 574 24.93 -21.45 -8.43
CA VAL A 574 26.24 -21.71 -9.03
C VAL A 574 27.18 -22.34 -8.02
N CYS A 575 27.17 -21.85 -6.78
CA CYS A 575 27.95 -22.46 -5.72
C CYS A 575 27.51 -23.91 -5.47
N SER A 576 26.21 -24.18 -5.49
CA SER A 576 25.63 -25.53 -5.39
C SER A 576 26.18 -26.46 -6.47
N GLU A 577 26.09 -26.05 -7.73
CA GLU A 577 26.55 -26.87 -8.86
C GLU A 577 28.06 -27.05 -8.88
N ILE A 578 28.85 -26.01 -8.56
CA ILE A 578 30.30 -26.15 -8.41
C ILE A 578 30.63 -27.20 -7.35
N GLY A 579 29.90 -27.23 -6.24
CA GLY A 579 30.05 -28.24 -5.19
C GLY A 579 29.88 -29.66 -5.72
N LYS A 580 28.79 -29.90 -6.46
CA LYS A 580 28.52 -31.18 -7.11
C LYS A 580 29.61 -31.56 -8.11
N ILE A 581 30.02 -30.63 -8.96
CA ILE A 581 31.03 -30.86 -10.01
C ILE A 581 32.39 -31.20 -9.39
N LEU A 582 32.80 -30.51 -8.32
CA LEU A 582 34.05 -30.81 -7.63
C LEU A 582 34.04 -32.20 -6.98
N TYR A 583 32.88 -32.66 -6.52
CA TYR A 583 32.71 -34.03 -6.04
C TYR A 583 32.92 -35.06 -7.15
N GLU A 584 32.32 -34.82 -8.33
CA GLU A 584 32.46 -35.68 -9.50
C GLU A 584 33.89 -35.71 -10.07
N ILE A 585 34.61 -34.59 -9.98
CA ILE A 585 35.98 -34.46 -10.53
C ILE A 585 37.02 -35.17 -9.66
N ASP A 586 37.11 -34.81 -8.37
CA ASP A 586 38.11 -35.35 -7.45
C ASP A 586 37.70 -35.16 -6.00
N CYS A 587 36.83 -36.04 -5.52
CA CYS A 587 36.28 -35.94 -4.18
C CYS A 587 37.37 -35.99 -3.08
N LEU A 588 38.43 -36.79 -3.27
CA LEU A 588 39.47 -36.96 -2.26
C LEU A 588 40.30 -35.68 -2.09
N LYS A 589 40.61 -34.99 -3.20
CA LYS A 589 41.40 -33.76 -3.18
C LYS A 589 40.65 -32.58 -2.56
N PHE A 590 39.37 -32.42 -2.86
CA PHE A 590 38.58 -31.26 -2.39
C PHE A 590 37.93 -31.46 -1.01
N LYS A 591 37.77 -32.71 -0.56
CA LYS A 591 37.14 -33.06 0.73
C LYS A 591 37.69 -32.27 1.94
N PRO A 592 39.02 -32.12 2.16
CA PRO A 592 39.52 -31.35 3.31
C PRO A 592 39.10 -29.88 3.28
N ILE A 593 39.03 -29.28 2.09
CA ILE A 593 38.64 -27.87 1.92
C ILE A 593 37.13 -27.71 2.14
N MET A 594 36.32 -28.65 1.63
CA MET A 594 34.86 -28.63 1.81
C MET A 594 34.46 -28.83 3.27
N LEU A 595 35.17 -29.69 4.00
CA LEU A 595 35.00 -29.82 5.47
C LEU A 595 35.25 -28.51 6.20
N LYS A 596 36.26 -27.73 5.77
CA LYS A 596 36.51 -26.40 6.34
C LYS A 596 35.39 -25.39 5.99
N TRP A 597 34.78 -25.53 4.82
CA TRP A 597 33.77 -24.59 4.32
C TRP A 597 32.36 -24.84 4.84
N LEU A 598 32.05 -26.06 5.29
CA LEU A 598 30.79 -26.40 5.98
C LEU A 598 30.46 -25.47 7.15
N VAL A 599 31.50 -25.02 7.86
CA VAL A 599 31.40 -24.16 9.05
C VAL A 599 31.87 -22.72 8.78
N SER A 600 31.97 -22.32 7.51
CA SER A 600 32.38 -20.97 7.13
C SER A 600 31.24 -19.97 7.30
N ASP A 601 31.55 -18.77 7.82
CA ASP A 601 30.60 -17.65 7.91
C ASP A 601 30.19 -17.10 6.54
N LYS A 602 30.95 -17.43 5.48
CA LYS A 602 30.59 -17.06 4.10
C LYS A 602 29.58 -18.05 3.50
N GLU A 603 28.37 -17.57 3.28
CA GLU A 603 27.22 -18.33 2.75
C GLU A 603 27.54 -19.13 1.48
N ASN A 604 28.15 -18.51 0.46
CA ASN A 604 28.52 -19.18 -0.78
C ASN A 604 29.40 -20.43 -0.59
N LYS A 605 30.37 -20.35 0.32
CA LYS A 605 31.27 -21.48 0.62
C LYS A 605 30.51 -22.62 1.28
N LYS A 606 29.59 -22.28 2.18
CA LYS A 606 28.74 -23.23 2.88
C LYS A 606 27.79 -23.94 1.91
N ILE A 607 27.16 -23.21 1.00
CA ILE A 607 26.27 -23.77 -0.03
C ILE A 607 27.03 -24.72 -0.97
N CYS A 608 28.24 -24.34 -1.38
CA CYS A 608 29.12 -25.20 -2.18
C CYS A 608 29.49 -26.48 -1.44
N ALA A 609 29.87 -26.38 -0.16
CA ALA A 609 30.22 -27.55 0.64
C ALA A 609 29.01 -28.46 0.88
N ASN A 610 27.83 -27.90 1.13
CA ASN A 610 26.59 -28.66 1.33
C ASN A 610 26.28 -29.55 0.13
N ASN A 611 26.34 -29.00 -1.09
CA ASN A 611 26.04 -29.75 -2.30
C ASN A 611 27.15 -30.70 -2.73
N PHE A 612 28.40 -30.43 -2.37
CA PHE A 612 29.50 -31.39 -2.51
C PHE A 612 29.22 -32.69 -1.72
N PHE A 613 28.70 -32.59 -0.49
CA PHE A 613 28.39 -33.77 0.34
C PHE A 613 27.02 -34.38 0.07
N LEU A 614 26.05 -33.61 -0.45
CA LEU A 614 24.66 -34.03 -0.63
C LEU A 614 24.52 -35.35 -1.41
N HIS A 615 25.29 -35.54 -2.48
CA HIS A 615 25.18 -36.71 -3.36
C HIS A 615 25.67 -38.03 -2.74
N ASN A 616 26.43 -38.00 -1.65
CA ASN A 616 26.96 -39.21 -1.00
C ASN A 616 27.00 -39.09 0.55
N ILE A 617 26.10 -38.28 1.11
CA ILE A 617 26.09 -37.98 2.54
C ILE A 617 25.93 -39.24 3.39
N ASP A 618 25.08 -40.18 2.99
CA ASP A 618 24.84 -41.42 3.76
C ASP A 618 26.08 -42.30 3.83
N LYS A 619 26.85 -42.40 2.74
CA LYS A 619 28.11 -43.15 2.70
C LYS A 619 29.19 -42.48 3.56
N PHE A 620 29.20 -41.16 3.60
CA PHE A 620 30.13 -40.40 4.42
C PHE A 620 29.80 -40.54 5.92
N LEU A 621 28.53 -40.49 6.28
CA LEU A 621 28.06 -40.66 7.66
C LEU A 621 28.21 -42.10 8.19
N GLN A 622 28.32 -43.10 7.33
CA GLN A 622 28.59 -44.49 7.75
C GLN A 622 30.06 -44.75 8.11
N ASN A 623 30.98 -43.82 7.84
CA ASN A 623 32.39 -43.98 8.13
C ASN A 623 32.73 -43.41 9.52
N GLU A 624 32.59 -44.23 10.56
CA GLU A 624 32.81 -43.83 11.96
C GLU A 624 34.18 -43.19 12.21
N LYS A 625 35.24 -43.74 11.63
CA LYS A 625 36.60 -43.20 11.75
C LYS A 625 36.74 -41.80 11.17
N GLU A 626 35.99 -41.49 10.11
CA GLU A 626 35.99 -40.15 9.53
C GLU A 626 35.15 -39.18 10.36
N LEU A 627 34.02 -39.62 10.93
CA LEU A 627 33.17 -38.81 11.81
C LEU A 627 33.86 -38.42 13.12
N GLU A 628 34.64 -39.34 13.70
CA GLU A 628 35.44 -39.11 14.91
C GLU A 628 36.53 -38.05 14.70
N ALA A 629 37.08 -37.96 13.47
CA ALA A 629 38.11 -36.99 13.11
C ALA A 629 37.57 -35.55 12.88
N LEU A 630 36.24 -35.36 12.85
CA LEU A 630 35.60 -34.06 12.62
C LEU A 630 35.39 -33.26 13.91
N THR A 631 35.22 -31.95 13.78
CA THR A 631 34.74 -31.11 14.88
C THR A 631 33.24 -31.30 15.11
N ALA A 632 32.77 -31.02 16.33
CA ALA A 632 31.34 -31.08 16.68
C ALA A 632 30.48 -30.22 15.74
N GLN A 633 30.94 -29.01 15.40
CA GLN A 633 30.22 -28.10 14.51
C GLN A 633 30.14 -28.62 13.06
N GLN A 634 31.21 -29.25 12.56
CA GLN A 634 31.19 -29.88 11.23
C GLN A 634 30.23 -31.06 11.17
N ARG A 635 30.21 -31.91 12.21
CA ARG A 635 29.23 -33.01 12.33
C ARG A 635 27.81 -32.47 12.26
N VAL A 636 27.48 -31.47 13.09
CA VAL A 636 26.14 -30.86 13.12
C VAL A 636 25.70 -30.37 11.74
N GLU A 637 26.57 -29.65 11.01
CA GLU A 637 26.23 -29.16 9.67
C GLU A 637 26.10 -30.28 8.63
N LEU A 638 26.90 -31.34 8.71
CA LEU A 638 26.75 -32.53 7.87
C LEU A 638 25.43 -33.26 8.10
N PHE A 639 24.96 -33.37 9.35
CA PHE A 639 23.67 -33.99 9.67
C PHE A 639 22.47 -33.20 9.13
N LYS A 640 22.61 -31.88 8.96
CA LYS A 640 21.57 -31.02 8.36
C LYS A 640 21.41 -31.22 6.85
N ILE A 641 22.42 -31.76 6.16
CA ILE A 641 22.41 -31.91 4.70
C ILE A 641 21.52 -33.09 4.32
N GLY A 642 20.40 -32.83 3.61
CA GLY A 642 19.59 -33.87 2.98
C GLY A 642 18.62 -34.62 3.91
N GLY A 643 17.80 -33.91 4.70
CA GLY A 643 16.67 -34.45 5.47
C GLY A 643 17.03 -35.47 6.58
N LEU A 644 16.11 -35.74 7.52
CA LEU A 644 16.26 -36.83 8.49
C LEU A 644 15.88 -38.17 7.84
N ASN A 645 16.74 -39.18 7.94
CA ASN A 645 16.46 -40.55 7.49
C ASN A 645 16.87 -41.58 8.56
N ASP A 646 16.47 -42.84 8.41
CA ASP A 646 16.71 -43.91 9.39
C ASP A 646 18.18 -44.20 9.68
N VAL A 647 19.09 -43.84 8.76
CA VAL A 647 20.54 -43.96 8.94
C VAL A 647 21.04 -42.86 9.88
N LYS A 648 20.62 -41.61 9.64
CA LYS A 648 20.96 -40.46 10.48
C LYS A 648 20.36 -40.57 11.89
N LEU A 649 19.14 -41.08 12.02
CA LEU A 649 18.49 -41.34 13.30
C LEU A 649 19.26 -42.35 14.16
N ARG A 650 19.75 -43.43 13.56
CA ARG A 650 20.60 -44.42 14.26
C ARG A 650 21.92 -43.83 14.72
N ILE A 651 22.61 -43.11 13.83
CA ILE A 651 23.90 -42.48 14.19
C ILE A 651 23.69 -41.38 15.24
N LEU A 652 22.58 -40.62 15.17
CA LEU A 652 22.21 -39.63 16.18
C LEU A 652 22.04 -40.27 17.55
N GLN A 653 21.37 -41.43 17.65
CA GLN A 653 21.17 -42.16 18.92
C GLN A 653 22.48 -42.61 19.57
N GLU A 654 23.55 -42.78 18.80
CA GLU A 654 24.87 -43.24 19.25
C GLU A 654 25.82 -42.08 19.63
N GLN A 655 25.46 -40.82 19.34
CA GLN A 655 26.29 -39.63 19.65
C GLN A 655 26.04 -39.02 21.04
N LYS A 656 26.97 -38.18 21.52
CA LYS A 656 26.91 -37.51 22.84
C LYS A 656 25.68 -36.60 22.98
N THR A 657 25.13 -36.53 24.19
CA THR A 657 23.83 -35.91 24.53
C THR A 657 23.73 -34.41 24.18
N ASP A 658 24.84 -33.67 24.22
CA ASP A 658 24.85 -32.22 23.91
C ASP A 658 24.82 -31.92 22.40
N GLU A 659 25.42 -32.78 21.57
CA GLU A 659 25.36 -32.68 20.11
C GLU A 659 23.94 -33.06 19.61
N GLN A 660 23.35 -34.11 20.19
CA GLN A 660 21.97 -34.55 19.92
C GLN A 660 20.95 -33.42 20.16
N LYS A 661 21.03 -32.71 21.29
CA LYS A 661 20.12 -31.59 21.63
C LYS A 661 20.21 -30.45 20.61
N THR A 662 21.42 -30.12 20.17
CA THR A 662 21.65 -29.04 19.20
C THR A 662 21.11 -29.40 17.81
N ILE A 663 21.24 -30.66 17.40
CA ILE A 663 20.74 -31.15 16.11
C ILE A 663 19.20 -31.22 16.12
N LEU A 664 18.60 -31.78 17.17
CA LEU A 664 17.13 -31.87 17.31
C LEU A 664 16.46 -30.50 17.41
N GLY A 665 17.08 -29.52 18.08
CA GLY A 665 16.57 -28.15 18.15
C GLY A 665 16.50 -27.48 16.77
N ALA A 666 17.47 -27.74 15.88
CA ALA A 666 17.49 -27.16 14.54
C ALA A 666 16.39 -27.70 13.61
N PHE A 667 15.98 -28.97 13.76
CA PHE A 667 14.90 -29.57 12.98
C PHE A 667 13.49 -29.20 13.49
N SER A 668 13.36 -28.71 14.73
CA SER A 668 12.08 -28.26 15.30
C SER A 668 11.62 -26.87 14.83
N CYS A 669 12.45 -26.14 14.07
CA CYS A 669 12.20 -24.78 13.59
C CYS A 669 12.02 -24.65 12.06
N GLN A 670 11.97 -25.76 11.32
CA GLN A 670 11.51 -25.83 9.93
C GLN A 670 10.12 -26.45 9.90
#